data_AF-A0A0U5ARA8-F1
#
_entry.id   AF-A0A0U5ARA8-F1
#
_cell.length_a   1.000
_cell.length_b   1.000
_cell.length_c   1.000
_cell.angle_alpha   90.00
_cell.angle_beta   90.00
_cell.angle_gamma   90.00
#
_symmetry.space_group_name_H-M   'P 1'
#
loop_
_entity.id
_entity.type
_entity.pdbx_description
1 polymer ?
#
loop_
_entity_poly.entity_id
_entity_poly.type
_entity_poly.pdbx_seq_one_letter_code
_entity_poly.pdbx_strand_id
1 'polypeptide(L)'
;MNRIKRTIAPFTLAGLLGVQSLIVPVLAEAASVSGGKFSDVAKSHWATPYITKMSLRNVVAGYEDGTFKPEQKVTQLQAVALAVRNMGLADEAEKYKNTAIPYTVPTWAKGSVALAISKGLIKPSEKNFSPNEYASRAWIAQLMVRMVGKESEVGSSVETTVFTDAADVPDWAKEYVKTAASLGLVSGYLENGKYSFKPNYAVTRAQIVSVLSQSEKYIDVTSDTTQIGSVESITGSTLSITNSAGAKQSYTLTNQTKFYKDSKEITSAVVDADSQVMVIGTNGKANYVEVLQNKPTKPQYTTVKGTIEKVFSEAKTVVVRLSDEKLQTYTISDSTAITSGSDKLQVSQLVKGDQVELSINADGKVVELKRTNVSQEQAMAGTVYDIDKTTQLLTIKTAAGKLEAYQYTDATYIEYKNKRFPSVEDLLPGDSVKLEVNNGSITKVIVADSTANTGETSTVKVISAADKFIALQNDKGEMQAYTIAPSATVSLNGAIAPTLADIKVGDKVEVKIENNVVVSIAIKNRTVQGSNSLLSGSVFALDTTNRVLSLKGSNGELRAYEVLPTAQVLLNGNAKSLSDIKKDMTVSIQLNEDNKIISINADNRLRAEVVYVDTDNRLLTVKLETGETKVYVVDQNADIVIYDISGETLRDLRVGDKIAMKMDTSKVTAIDVEKSYVYRATDNNSSYTTRITAQNEQGRSRDLIIDNGVTLTIPGIAYPKVSDVKKGDVLRVTYLGNTLKSVAVVPSIYGQVTQVTPETNKVVVKDLNGVTNEMTLGYGSSIQIGDRTYTNLTSLVPGNRVQVAESANGAKSIIVLSQVDTTFTSLDPLGDRIYTAKGSYYLPDSLFNRQTQLQTLLNSLRKNDKVTLYFLNNELYEIARNQ
;
A
#
# COMPACT_ATOMS: atom_id res chain seq x y z
N MET A 1 57.88 -15.12 54.42
CA MET A 1 57.59 -13.75 54.90
C MET A 1 56.19 -13.71 55.47
N ASN A 2 56.09 -13.34 56.75
CA ASN A 2 54.99 -12.71 57.51
C ASN A 2 53.55 -12.97 57.03
N ARG A 3 52.78 -13.82 57.73
CA ARG A 3 51.92 -13.48 58.89
C ARG A 3 51.02 -12.24 58.63
N ILE A 4 49.70 -12.45 58.63
CA ILE A 4 48.79 -11.95 59.67
C ILE A 4 47.62 -12.94 59.82
N LYS A 5 47.45 -13.39 61.07
CA LYS A 5 46.39 -14.23 61.63
C LYS A 5 45.24 -13.35 62.13
N ARG A 6 44.10 -14.00 62.42
CA ARG A 6 43.19 -13.86 63.60
C ARG A 6 41.72 -13.67 63.19
N THR A 7 40.70 -14.29 63.80
CA THR A 7 40.57 -15.16 64.99
C THR A 7 39.10 -15.66 65.08
N ILE A 8 38.81 -16.97 65.30
CA ILE A 8 38.27 -17.66 66.53
C ILE A 8 36.82 -17.20 66.90
N ALA A 9 35.79 -17.99 67.25
CA ALA A 9 35.64 -19.29 67.94
C ALA A 9 34.18 -19.82 67.85
N PRO A 10 33.91 -21.05 68.36
CA PRO A 10 32.63 -21.76 68.28
C PRO A 10 31.73 -21.52 69.52
N PHE A 11 30.43 -21.84 69.42
CA PHE A 11 29.59 -22.10 70.59
C PHE A 11 28.63 -23.27 70.33
N THR A 12 28.84 -24.32 71.10
CA THR A 12 27.90 -25.40 71.40
C THR A 12 26.69 -24.86 72.16
N LEU A 13 25.48 -25.24 71.77
CA LEU A 13 24.36 -25.34 72.71
C LEU A 13 23.46 -26.52 72.32
N ALA A 14 23.55 -27.58 73.13
CA ALA A 14 22.53 -28.60 73.24
C ALA A 14 21.27 -27.95 73.83
N GLY A 15 20.09 -28.24 73.28
CA GLY A 15 18.84 -27.75 73.83
C GLY A 15 17.61 -28.27 73.09
N LEU A 16 17.02 -29.32 73.65
CA LEU A 16 15.62 -29.74 73.53
C LEU A 16 14.99 -29.72 72.11
N LEU A 17 14.93 -30.91 71.51
CA LEU A 17 13.88 -31.27 70.54
C LEU A 17 12.52 -31.27 71.26
N GLY A 18 11.96 -30.08 71.44
CA GLY A 18 10.54 -29.91 71.65
C GLY A 18 9.84 -30.27 70.34
N VAL A 19 9.33 -31.49 70.23
CA VAL A 19 8.38 -31.88 69.18
C VAL A 19 7.10 -31.07 69.46
N GLN A 20 7.05 -29.83 69.00
CA GLN A 20 5.78 -29.12 68.91
C GLN A 20 4.99 -29.81 67.81
N SER A 21 4.05 -30.63 68.27
CA SER A 21 2.95 -31.18 67.49
C SER A 21 2.24 -30.03 66.78
N LEU A 22 2.62 -29.75 65.54
CA LEU A 22 1.82 -28.94 64.64
C LEU A 22 0.62 -29.80 64.26
N ILE A 23 -0.41 -29.66 65.07
CA ILE A 23 -1.79 -30.02 64.74
C ILE A 23 -2.05 -29.42 63.36
N VAL A 24 -2.22 -30.27 62.35
CA VAL A 24 -2.76 -29.86 61.06
C VAL A 24 -4.27 -30.09 61.16
N PRO A 25 -5.10 -29.04 61.36
CA PRO A 25 -6.52 -29.21 61.20
C PRO A 25 -6.81 -29.31 59.70
N VAL A 26 -7.02 -30.53 59.22
CA VAL A 26 -7.88 -30.77 58.03
C VAL A 26 -9.18 -31.35 58.58
N LEU A 27 -9.89 -30.55 59.36
CA LEU A 27 -11.29 -30.71 59.76
C LEU A 27 -11.67 -29.49 60.60
N ALA A 28 -12.11 -28.43 59.92
CA ALA A 28 -12.99 -27.41 60.45
C ALA A 28 -13.89 -26.99 59.28
N GLU A 29 -15.18 -26.77 59.55
CA GLU A 29 -16.19 -26.42 58.55
C GLU A 29 -15.65 -25.47 57.49
N ALA A 30 -15.91 -25.78 56.23
CA ALA A 30 -15.60 -24.96 55.08
C ALA A 30 -16.27 -23.59 55.22
N ALA A 31 -15.58 -22.64 55.86
CA ALA A 31 -15.75 -21.24 55.56
C ALA A 31 -15.22 -21.06 54.13
N SER A 32 -16.13 -21.17 53.17
CA SER A 32 -15.90 -20.88 51.77
C SER A 32 -15.31 -19.47 51.64
N VAL A 33 -13.98 -19.38 51.53
CA VAL A 33 -13.30 -18.17 51.09
C VAL A 33 -13.79 -17.89 49.68
N SER A 34 -14.67 -16.90 49.57
CA SER A 34 -15.28 -16.56 48.29
C SER A 34 -14.20 -16.11 47.31
N GLY A 35 -13.92 -16.96 46.33
CA GLY A 35 -13.24 -16.57 45.10
C GLY A 35 -11.72 -16.77 45.07
N GLY A 36 -11.26 -18.02 45.18
CA GLY A 36 -10.09 -18.58 44.45
C GLY A 36 -8.79 -17.76 44.41
N LYS A 37 -8.56 -16.88 45.38
CA LYS A 37 -7.44 -15.95 45.45
C LYS A 37 -6.71 -16.18 46.77
N PHE A 38 -5.45 -16.55 46.67
CA PHE A 38 -4.56 -16.75 47.81
C PHE A 38 -3.56 -15.60 47.89
N SER A 39 -3.24 -15.14 49.10
CA SER A 39 -2.41 -13.94 49.32
C SER A 39 -0.96 -14.10 48.83
N ASP A 40 -0.46 -15.33 48.78
CA ASP A 40 0.90 -15.72 48.38
C ASP A 40 0.97 -16.26 46.93
N VAL A 41 -0.13 -16.20 46.18
CA VAL A 41 -0.18 -16.59 44.76
C VAL A 41 -0.46 -15.36 43.92
N ALA A 42 0.62 -14.76 43.38
CA ALA A 42 0.51 -13.65 42.45
C ALA A 42 -0.28 -14.06 41.20
N LYS A 43 -1.05 -13.13 40.60
CA LYS A 43 -1.80 -13.42 39.36
C LYS A 43 -0.91 -13.93 38.23
N SER A 44 0.33 -13.43 38.14
CA SER A 44 1.34 -13.84 37.16
C SER A 44 2.04 -15.15 37.50
N HIS A 45 1.79 -15.73 38.67
CA HIS A 45 2.38 -17.00 39.05
C HIS A 45 1.92 -18.10 38.08
N TRP A 46 2.86 -18.91 37.58
CA TRP A 46 2.59 -19.94 36.55
C TRP A 46 1.51 -20.94 36.98
N ALA A 47 1.39 -21.19 38.28
CA ALA A 47 0.44 -22.15 38.84
C ALA A 47 -0.97 -21.59 39.09
N THR A 48 -1.15 -20.26 39.02
CA THR A 48 -2.44 -19.59 39.26
C THR A 48 -3.63 -20.23 38.53
N PRO A 49 -3.60 -20.50 37.21
CA PRO A 49 -4.72 -21.12 36.50
C PRO A 49 -5.13 -22.47 37.11
N TYR A 50 -4.15 -23.33 37.40
CA TYR A 50 -4.39 -24.66 37.96
C TYR A 50 -4.89 -24.58 39.41
N ILE A 51 -4.30 -23.69 40.20
CA ILE A 51 -4.69 -23.45 41.60
C ILE A 51 -6.12 -22.94 41.67
N THR A 52 -6.49 -21.96 40.84
CA THR A 52 -7.85 -21.42 40.78
C THR A 52 -8.83 -22.49 40.35
N LYS A 53 -8.55 -23.23 39.28
CA LYS A 53 -9.40 -24.33 38.81
C LYS A 53 -9.63 -25.39 39.89
N MET A 54 -8.56 -25.91 40.47
CA MET A 54 -8.63 -26.97 41.47
C MET A 54 -9.25 -26.53 42.79
N SER A 55 -9.10 -25.26 43.14
CA SER A 55 -9.79 -24.69 44.30
C SER A 55 -11.28 -24.56 44.05
N LEU A 56 -11.71 -24.10 42.87
CA LEU A 56 -13.12 -24.00 42.50
C LEU A 56 -13.78 -25.38 42.38
N ARG A 57 -13.03 -26.42 42.00
CA ARG A 57 -13.48 -27.81 42.01
C ARG A 57 -13.43 -28.47 43.40
N ASN A 58 -13.04 -27.76 44.45
CA ASN A 58 -12.85 -28.30 45.81
C ASN A 58 -11.85 -29.48 45.89
N VAL A 59 -10.92 -29.57 44.93
CA VAL A 59 -9.86 -30.59 44.94
C VAL A 59 -8.76 -30.20 45.93
N VAL A 60 -8.43 -28.91 45.99
CA VAL A 60 -7.42 -28.34 46.87
C VAL A 60 -7.95 -27.12 47.60
N ALA A 61 -7.56 -26.95 48.86
CA ALA A 61 -7.85 -25.76 49.66
C ALA A 61 -6.56 -25.05 50.06
N GLY A 62 -6.68 -23.75 50.33
CA GLY A 62 -5.64 -22.99 51.03
C GLY A 62 -5.63 -23.27 52.52
N TYR A 63 -4.72 -22.61 53.22
CA TYR A 63 -4.62 -22.64 54.67
C TYR A 63 -5.53 -21.57 55.29
N GLU A 64 -5.83 -21.73 56.58
CA GLU A 64 -6.67 -20.80 57.35
C GLU A 64 -6.11 -19.37 57.36
N ASP A 65 -4.79 -19.22 57.18
CA ASP A 65 -4.08 -17.94 57.05
C ASP A 65 -4.28 -17.24 55.69
N GLY A 66 -5.09 -17.81 54.79
CA GLY A 66 -5.39 -17.27 53.46
C GLY A 66 -4.31 -17.53 52.40
N THR A 67 -3.27 -18.31 52.73
CA THR A 67 -2.19 -18.68 51.81
C THR A 67 -2.45 -20.03 51.13
N PHE A 68 -1.81 -20.28 49.99
CA PHE A 68 -1.81 -21.57 49.29
C PHE A 68 -0.54 -22.38 49.55
N LYS A 69 0.59 -21.72 49.84
CA LYS A 69 1.95 -22.26 50.01
C LYS A 69 2.43 -23.03 48.76
N PRO A 70 2.54 -22.38 47.58
CA PRO A 70 2.80 -23.04 46.30
C PRO A 70 4.10 -23.87 46.27
N GLU A 71 5.15 -23.43 46.98
CA GLU A 71 6.46 -24.08 47.02
C GLU A 71 6.59 -25.17 48.10
N GLN A 72 5.57 -25.35 48.94
CA GLN A 72 5.62 -26.38 49.98
C GLN A 72 5.59 -27.77 49.33
N LYS A 73 6.51 -28.65 49.74
CA LYS A 73 6.59 -30.03 49.28
C LYS A 73 5.40 -30.84 49.78
N VAL A 74 4.90 -31.74 48.94
CA VAL A 74 3.71 -32.57 49.20
C VAL A 74 4.11 -34.00 49.53
N THR A 75 3.49 -34.59 50.54
CA THR A 75 3.72 -36.00 50.87
C THR A 75 2.97 -36.93 49.93
N GLN A 76 3.39 -38.19 49.81
CA GLN A 76 2.68 -39.19 49.03
C GLN A 76 1.22 -39.34 49.50
N LEU A 77 0.98 -39.31 50.82
CA LEU A 77 -0.38 -39.32 51.37
C LEU A 77 -1.25 -38.17 50.87
N GLN A 78 -0.70 -36.96 50.88
CA GLN A 78 -1.41 -35.78 50.39
C GLN A 78 -1.69 -35.87 48.89
N ALA A 79 -0.72 -36.35 48.10
CA ALA A 79 -0.91 -36.58 46.67
C ALA A 79 -2.02 -37.59 46.38
N VAL A 80 -2.11 -38.70 47.13
CA VAL A 80 -3.22 -39.68 47.01
C VAL A 80 -4.56 -39.04 47.34
N ALA A 81 -4.64 -38.28 48.43
CA ALA A 81 -5.89 -37.64 48.83
C ALA A 81 -6.35 -36.60 47.78
N LEU A 82 -5.41 -35.85 47.19
CA LEU A 82 -5.71 -34.92 46.09
C LEU A 82 -6.15 -35.67 44.82
N ALA A 83 -5.51 -36.79 44.47
CA ALA A 83 -5.90 -37.63 43.33
C ALA A 83 -7.33 -38.17 43.48
N VAL A 84 -7.68 -38.71 44.64
CA VAL A 84 -9.04 -39.21 44.94
C VAL A 84 -10.08 -38.09 44.83
N ARG A 85 -9.79 -36.90 45.35
CA ARG A 85 -10.68 -35.73 45.19
C ARG A 85 -10.79 -35.28 43.74
N ASN A 86 -9.69 -35.30 42.99
CA ASN A 86 -9.68 -34.89 41.59
C ASN A 86 -10.59 -35.78 40.72
N MET A 87 -10.63 -37.07 41.03
CA MET A 87 -11.54 -38.06 40.45
C MET A 87 -13.02 -37.90 40.89
N GLY A 88 -13.33 -36.91 41.73
CA GLY A 88 -14.69 -36.71 42.26
C GLY A 88 -15.11 -37.72 43.31
N LEU A 89 -14.18 -38.51 43.87
CA LEU A 89 -14.48 -39.64 44.74
C LEU A 89 -14.37 -39.31 46.24
N ALA A 90 -14.49 -38.04 46.62
CA ALA A 90 -14.39 -37.62 48.02
C ALA A 90 -15.48 -38.26 48.89
N ASP A 91 -16.73 -38.25 48.43
CA ASP A 91 -17.87 -38.83 49.16
C ASP A 91 -17.82 -40.36 49.16
N GLU A 92 -17.31 -40.97 48.09
CA GLU A 92 -17.06 -42.42 48.07
C GLU A 92 -15.98 -42.78 49.09
N ALA A 93 -14.90 -42.01 49.17
CA ALA A 93 -13.81 -42.24 50.12
C ALA A 93 -14.29 -42.23 51.57
N GLU A 94 -15.26 -41.37 51.91
CA GLU A 94 -15.84 -41.33 53.26
C GLU A 94 -16.51 -42.65 53.66
N LYS A 95 -17.06 -43.39 52.69
CA LYS A 95 -17.64 -44.73 52.93
C LYS A 95 -16.57 -45.77 53.31
N TYR A 96 -15.31 -45.52 52.93
CA TYR A 96 -14.16 -46.41 53.20
C TYR A 96 -13.36 -46.00 54.45
N LYS A 97 -13.78 -44.98 55.21
CA LYS A 97 -13.00 -44.47 56.37
C LYS A 97 -12.72 -45.51 57.47
N ASN A 98 -13.56 -46.54 57.56
CA ASN A 98 -13.47 -47.63 58.52
C ASN A 98 -12.81 -48.90 57.95
N THR A 99 -12.43 -48.90 56.66
CA THR A 99 -11.77 -50.04 56.02
C THR A 99 -10.34 -50.19 56.54
N ALA A 100 -9.95 -51.40 56.91
CA ALA A 100 -8.58 -51.69 57.32
C ALA A 100 -7.61 -51.53 56.14
N ILE A 101 -6.51 -50.81 56.36
CA ILE A 101 -5.46 -50.57 55.39
C ILE A 101 -4.10 -50.92 56.00
N PRO A 102 -3.12 -51.37 55.19
CA PRO A 102 -1.81 -51.80 55.69
C PRO A 102 -0.85 -50.65 56.00
N TYR A 103 -1.36 -49.42 56.16
CA TYR A 103 -0.56 -48.21 56.35
C TYR A 103 -1.05 -47.40 57.55
N THR A 104 -0.12 -46.86 58.34
CA THR A 104 -0.44 -45.91 59.40
C THR A 104 -0.63 -44.52 58.79
N VAL A 105 -1.88 -44.05 58.77
CA VAL A 105 -2.24 -42.72 58.26
C VAL A 105 -3.21 -42.01 59.23
N PRO A 106 -3.24 -40.68 59.25
CA PRO A 106 -4.22 -39.91 60.00
C PRO A 106 -5.67 -40.28 59.63
N THR A 107 -6.59 -40.13 60.58
CA THR A 107 -8.02 -40.47 60.40
C THR A 107 -8.64 -39.85 59.16
N TRP A 108 -8.35 -38.58 58.87
CA TRP A 108 -8.88 -37.87 57.71
C TRP A 108 -8.49 -38.50 56.36
N ALA A 109 -7.38 -39.24 56.31
CA ALA A 109 -6.85 -39.81 55.08
C ALA A 109 -7.20 -41.30 54.89
N LYS A 110 -7.72 -41.96 55.93
CA LYS A 110 -8.01 -43.41 55.90
C LYS A 110 -8.92 -43.79 54.75
N GLY A 111 -10.02 -43.05 54.58
CA GLY A 111 -10.98 -43.28 53.50
C GLY A 111 -10.35 -43.14 52.12
N SER A 112 -9.58 -42.08 51.89
CA SER A 112 -8.92 -41.84 50.60
C SER A 112 -7.87 -42.91 50.28
N VAL A 113 -7.07 -43.34 51.27
CA VAL A 113 -6.06 -44.39 51.06
C VAL A 113 -6.71 -45.75 50.82
N ALA A 114 -7.74 -46.10 51.59
CA ALA A 114 -8.49 -47.33 51.40
C ALA A 114 -9.12 -47.39 50.00
N LEU A 115 -9.74 -46.29 49.57
CA LEU A 115 -10.31 -46.20 48.23
C LEU A 115 -9.23 -46.24 47.13
N ALA A 116 -8.10 -45.55 47.33
CA ALA A 116 -6.97 -45.58 46.40
C ALA A 116 -6.39 -47.00 46.23
N ILE A 117 -6.36 -47.81 47.29
CA ILE A 117 -6.01 -49.23 47.21
C ILE A 117 -7.07 -50.00 46.41
N SER A 118 -8.36 -49.79 46.73
CA SER A 118 -9.47 -50.45 46.04
C SER A 118 -9.53 -50.14 44.54
N LYS A 119 -9.14 -48.93 44.13
CA LYS A 119 -9.09 -48.50 42.71
C LYS A 119 -7.74 -48.80 42.06
N GLY A 120 -6.80 -49.43 42.78
CA GLY A 120 -5.49 -49.81 42.27
C GLY A 120 -4.52 -48.65 42.04
N LEU A 121 -4.80 -47.44 42.55
CA LEU A 121 -3.88 -46.30 42.52
C LEU A 121 -2.63 -46.60 43.34
N ILE A 122 -2.82 -47.25 44.49
CA ILE A 122 -1.77 -47.73 45.39
C ILE A 122 -1.87 -49.24 45.49
N LYS A 123 -0.76 -49.95 45.24
CA LYS A 123 -0.71 -51.41 45.38
C LYS A 123 0.20 -51.79 46.54
N PRO A 124 -0.33 -52.38 47.63
CA PRO A 124 0.48 -52.75 48.78
C PRO A 124 1.66 -53.69 48.48
N SER A 125 1.59 -54.45 47.39
CA SER A 125 2.68 -55.31 46.91
C SER A 125 3.93 -54.57 46.45
N GLU A 126 3.85 -53.30 46.05
CA GLU A 126 4.95 -52.55 45.42
C GLU A 126 5.88 -51.88 46.42
N LYS A 127 5.48 -51.78 47.70
CA LYS A 127 6.26 -51.25 48.84
C LYS A 127 6.90 -49.86 48.63
N ASN A 128 6.50 -49.11 47.60
CA ASN A 128 7.01 -47.79 47.27
C ASN A 128 6.09 -46.64 47.75
N PHE A 129 4.98 -46.96 48.41
CA PHE A 129 4.11 -45.99 49.08
C PHE A 129 4.47 -45.85 50.57
N SER A 130 5.02 -44.69 50.91
CA SER A 130 5.40 -44.24 52.24
C SER A 130 4.62 -42.95 52.56
N PRO A 131 3.53 -43.01 53.35
CA PRO A 131 2.59 -41.89 53.53
C PRO A 131 3.22 -40.54 53.93
N ASN A 132 4.27 -40.58 54.75
CA ASN A 132 4.93 -39.38 55.29
C ASN A 132 6.11 -38.90 54.44
N GLU A 133 6.55 -39.68 53.44
CA GLU A 133 7.62 -39.25 52.54
C GLU A 133 7.11 -38.23 51.53
N TYR A 134 7.99 -37.32 51.12
CA TYR A 134 7.69 -36.41 50.03
C TYR A 134 7.54 -37.17 48.71
N ALA A 135 6.51 -36.83 47.95
CA ALA A 135 6.23 -37.47 46.67
C ALA A 135 7.30 -37.05 45.65
N SER A 136 8.08 -38.00 45.17
CA SER A 136 9.02 -37.78 44.08
C SER A 136 8.29 -37.67 42.75
N ARG A 137 8.89 -37.01 41.76
CA ARG A 137 8.31 -36.89 40.42
C ARG A 137 8.12 -38.24 39.73
N ALA A 138 9.03 -39.19 39.93
CA ALA A 138 8.88 -40.56 39.44
C ALA A 138 7.66 -41.26 40.06
N TRP A 139 7.43 -41.08 41.36
CA TRP A 139 6.29 -41.66 42.06
C TRP A 139 4.97 -41.01 41.64
N ILE A 140 4.96 -39.69 41.46
CA ILE A 140 3.79 -38.99 40.91
C ILE A 140 3.47 -39.49 39.50
N ALA A 141 4.44 -39.70 38.62
CA ALA A 141 4.17 -40.24 37.28
C ALA A 141 3.39 -41.57 37.33
N GLN A 142 3.78 -42.48 38.23
CA GLN A 142 3.04 -43.73 38.46
C GLN A 142 1.61 -43.48 38.93
N LEU A 143 1.43 -42.64 39.96
CA LEU A 143 0.10 -42.30 40.48
C LEU A 143 -0.80 -41.71 39.38
N MET A 144 -0.27 -40.82 38.55
CA MET A 144 -1.01 -40.15 37.49
C MET A 144 -1.49 -41.14 36.42
N VAL A 145 -0.61 -42.03 35.94
CA VAL A 145 -0.96 -43.07 34.94
C VAL A 145 -2.08 -43.97 35.45
N ARG A 146 -2.05 -44.35 36.73
CA ARG A 146 -3.11 -45.14 37.36
C ARG A 146 -4.41 -44.39 37.50
N MET A 147 -4.34 -43.14 37.94
CA MET A 147 -5.51 -42.29 38.15
C MET A 147 -6.31 -42.12 36.86
N VAL A 148 -5.63 -42.01 35.71
CA VAL A 148 -6.27 -41.90 34.40
C VAL A 148 -6.62 -43.27 33.77
N GLY A 149 -6.44 -44.37 34.49
CA GLY A 149 -6.77 -45.72 34.04
C GLY A 149 -5.87 -46.27 32.93
N LYS A 150 -4.65 -45.75 32.78
CA LYS A 150 -3.71 -46.12 31.69
C LYS A 150 -2.58 -47.07 32.10
N GLU A 151 -2.76 -47.79 33.21
CA GLU A 151 -1.79 -48.78 33.70
C GLU A 151 -1.42 -49.83 32.64
N SER A 152 -2.38 -50.27 31.82
CA SER A 152 -2.14 -51.28 30.77
C SER A 152 -1.28 -50.78 29.61
N GLU A 153 -1.07 -49.46 29.48
CA GLU A 153 -0.25 -48.87 28.42
C GLU A 153 1.24 -48.78 28.82
N VAL A 154 1.56 -49.04 30.09
CA VAL A 154 2.91 -49.06 30.62
C VAL A 154 3.74 -50.13 29.90
N GLY A 155 4.85 -49.72 29.27
CA GLY A 155 5.74 -50.60 28.49
C GLY A 155 5.36 -50.75 27.02
N SER A 156 4.25 -50.15 26.56
CA SER A 156 3.79 -50.20 25.17
C SER A 156 4.11 -48.93 24.35
N SER A 157 4.67 -47.90 24.99
CA SER A 157 4.95 -46.60 24.35
C SER A 157 6.17 -46.65 23.42
N VAL A 158 5.98 -46.25 22.15
CA VAL A 158 6.99 -46.28 21.07
C VAL A 158 7.92 -45.05 21.06
N GLU A 159 7.47 -43.92 21.59
CA GLU A 159 8.27 -42.67 21.59
C GLU A 159 9.16 -42.53 22.82
N THR A 160 10.46 -42.32 22.56
CA THR A 160 11.43 -41.91 23.57
C THR A 160 11.44 -40.39 23.68
N THR A 161 10.61 -39.80 24.53
CA THR A 161 10.94 -38.47 25.08
C THR A 161 12.28 -38.60 25.80
N VAL A 162 13.36 -38.07 25.19
CA VAL A 162 14.71 -38.21 25.73
C VAL A 162 14.94 -37.15 26.80
N PHE A 163 14.68 -37.51 28.06
CA PHE A 163 15.13 -36.71 29.19
C PHE A 163 16.63 -36.90 29.39
N THR A 164 17.38 -35.81 29.61
CA THR A 164 18.85 -35.87 29.76
C THR A 164 19.30 -36.68 30.96
N ASP A 165 18.45 -36.80 31.98
CA ASP A 165 18.64 -37.52 33.23
C ASP A 165 17.78 -38.80 33.29
N ALA A 166 17.41 -39.37 32.13
CA ALA A 166 16.66 -40.63 32.08
C ALA A 166 17.37 -41.79 32.80
N ALA A 167 18.71 -41.73 32.90
CA ALA A 167 19.51 -42.68 33.66
C ALA A 167 19.26 -42.63 35.17
N ASP A 168 18.81 -41.49 35.71
CA ASP A 168 18.54 -41.30 37.13
C ASP A 168 17.13 -41.78 37.53
N VAL A 169 16.31 -42.20 36.56
CA VAL A 169 14.96 -42.74 36.80
C VAL A 169 15.08 -44.17 37.33
N PRO A 170 14.52 -44.49 38.52
CA PRO A 170 14.51 -45.85 39.03
C PRO A 170 13.86 -46.84 38.06
N ASP A 171 14.38 -48.07 37.97
CA ASP A 171 13.91 -49.07 37.01
C ASP A 171 12.39 -49.30 37.05
N TRP A 172 11.81 -49.35 38.26
CA TRP A 172 10.37 -49.52 38.45
C TRP A 172 9.53 -48.36 37.87
N ALA A 173 10.12 -47.17 37.74
CA ALA A 173 9.45 -45.96 37.30
C ALA A 173 9.66 -45.65 35.82
N LYS A 174 10.65 -46.28 35.15
CA LYS A 174 11.05 -45.93 33.77
C LYS A 174 9.87 -45.94 32.80
N GLU A 175 9.11 -47.03 32.79
CA GLU A 175 7.96 -47.16 31.88
C GLU A 175 6.79 -46.25 32.29
N TYR A 176 6.60 -45.96 33.58
CA TYR A 176 5.61 -44.98 34.02
C TYR A 176 5.98 -43.56 33.62
N VAL A 177 7.24 -43.17 33.74
CA VAL A 177 7.70 -41.84 33.33
C VAL A 177 7.54 -41.67 31.83
N LYS A 178 7.90 -42.68 31.03
CA LYS A 178 7.66 -42.68 29.58
C LYS A 178 6.17 -42.54 29.24
N THR A 179 5.32 -43.36 29.85
CA THR A 179 3.87 -43.36 29.62
C THR A 179 3.23 -42.05 30.07
N ALA A 180 3.61 -41.52 31.24
CA ALA A 180 3.10 -40.25 31.73
C ALA A 180 3.55 -39.08 30.84
N ALA A 181 4.77 -39.12 30.30
CA ALA A 181 5.27 -38.13 29.37
C ALA A 181 4.55 -38.21 28.01
N SER A 182 4.33 -39.41 27.47
CA SER A 182 3.62 -39.61 26.19
C SER A 182 2.14 -39.20 26.27
N LEU A 183 1.50 -39.44 27.43
CA LEU A 183 0.15 -38.94 27.72
C LEU A 183 0.13 -37.44 28.06
N GLY A 184 1.28 -36.76 28.11
CA GLY A 184 1.37 -35.35 28.49
C GLY A 184 0.79 -35.06 29.88
N LEU A 185 0.93 -36.01 30.82
CA LEU A 185 0.55 -35.85 32.23
C LEU A 185 1.67 -35.18 33.04
N VAL A 186 2.92 -35.38 32.62
CA VAL A 186 4.12 -34.79 33.22
C VAL A 186 5.01 -34.20 32.14
N SER A 187 5.76 -33.15 32.48
CA SER A 187 6.73 -32.50 31.59
C SER A 187 8.11 -32.41 32.25
N GLY A 188 9.16 -32.25 31.45
CA GLY A 188 10.53 -32.00 31.94
C GLY A 188 10.80 -30.53 32.22
N TYR A 189 11.86 -30.26 32.98
CA TYR A 189 12.45 -28.94 33.16
C TYR A 189 13.33 -28.61 31.96
N LEU A 190 13.04 -27.51 31.26
CA LEU A 190 13.87 -27.05 30.16
C LEU A 190 15.08 -26.30 30.70
N GLU A 191 16.27 -26.86 30.53
CA GLU A 191 17.55 -26.28 30.94
C GLU A 191 18.52 -26.36 29.75
N ASN A 192 19.04 -25.22 29.30
CA ASN A 192 19.97 -25.12 28.15
C ASN A 192 19.46 -25.82 26.87
N GLY A 193 18.16 -25.68 26.57
CA GLY A 193 17.54 -26.27 25.38
C GLY A 193 17.32 -27.78 25.46
N LYS A 194 17.54 -28.41 26.61
CA LYS A 194 17.30 -29.84 26.85
C LYS A 194 16.35 -30.05 28.03
N TYR A 195 15.53 -31.10 27.99
CA TYR A 195 14.59 -31.41 29.06
C TYR A 195 15.19 -32.41 30.06
N SER A 196 15.15 -32.07 31.35
CA SER A 196 15.46 -33.00 32.47
C SER A 196 14.18 -33.35 33.23
N PHE A 197 13.96 -34.62 33.58
CA PHE A 197 12.77 -35.07 34.29
C PHE A 197 12.88 -34.85 35.80
N LYS A 198 14.07 -34.87 36.38
CA LYS A 198 14.36 -34.77 37.82
C LYS A 198 13.57 -35.79 38.65
N PRO A 199 13.75 -37.11 38.42
CA PRO A 199 12.88 -38.16 38.97
C PRO A 199 12.78 -38.18 40.49
N ASN A 200 13.85 -37.81 41.19
CA ASN A 200 13.95 -37.85 42.65
C ASN A 200 13.55 -36.54 43.34
N TYR A 201 13.21 -35.49 42.57
CA TYR A 201 12.82 -34.22 43.16
C TYR A 201 11.42 -34.32 43.78
N ALA A 202 11.28 -33.80 44.99
CA ALA A 202 9.99 -33.69 45.66
C ALA A 202 9.09 -32.68 44.93
N VAL A 203 7.83 -33.06 44.73
CA VAL A 203 6.83 -32.24 44.06
C VAL A 203 6.25 -31.21 45.02
N THR A 204 6.16 -29.95 44.57
CA THR A 204 5.53 -28.86 45.34
C THR A 204 4.00 -28.84 45.20
N ARG A 205 3.30 -28.11 46.07
CA ARG A 205 1.84 -27.94 46.02
C ARG A 205 1.37 -27.37 44.69
N ALA A 206 2.08 -26.40 44.14
CA ALA A 206 1.81 -25.85 42.82
C ALA A 206 1.98 -26.90 41.71
N GLN A 207 3.02 -27.73 41.79
CA GLN A 207 3.32 -28.77 40.80
C GLN A 207 2.35 -29.95 40.85
N ILE A 208 1.93 -30.41 42.02
CA ILE A 208 0.95 -31.51 42.08
C ILE A 208 -0.41 -31.08 41.53
N VAL A 209 -0.84 -29.85 41.83
CA VAL A 209 -2.11 -29.31 41.35
C VAL A 209 -2.10 -29.11 39.84
N SER A 210 -0.97 -28.72 39.25
CA SER A 210 -0.88 -28.60 37.80
C SER A 210 -0.96 -29.96 37.11
N VAL A 211 -0.22 -30.99 37.57
CA VAL A 211 -0.29 -32.32 36.95
C VAL A 211 -1.66 -32.97 37.13
N LEU A 212 -2.30 -32.80 38.31
CA LEU A 212 -3.68 -33.24 38.52
C LEU A 212 -4.64 -32.54 37.57
N SER A 213 -4.43 -31.26 37.29
CA SER A 213 -5.26 -30.51 36.33
C SER A 213 -5.11 -31.05 34.92
N GLN A 214 -3.90 -31.41 34.52
CA GLN A 214 -3.66 -32.04 33.22
C GLN A 214 -4.29 -33.41 33.08
N SER A 215 -4.55 -34.13 34.17
CA SER A 215 -5.21 -35.43 34.09
C SER A 215 -6.70 -35.37 33.79
N GLU A 216 -7.35 -34.22 34.00
CA GLU A 216 -8.80 -34.08 33.83
C GLU A 216 -9.26 -34.29 32.38
N LYS A 217 -8.34 -34.25 31.40
CA LYS A 217 -8.63 -34.65 30.01
C LYS A 217 -8.95 -36.14 29.86
N TYR A 218 -8.63 -36.97 30.85
CA TYR A 218 -8.77 -38.43 30.81
C TYR A 218 -9.76 -38.98 31.84
N ILE A 219 -10.33 -38.14 32.71
CA ILE A 219 -11.27 -38.55 33.75
C ILE A 219 -12.53 -37.71 33.66
N ASP A 220 -13.69 -38.30 33.96
CA ASP A 220 -14.93 -37.55 34.06
C ASP A 220 -14.93 -36.71 35.34
N VAL A 221 -14.99 -35.40 35.17
CA VAL A 221 -14.97 -34.41 36.25
C VAL A 221 -16.31 -33.73 36.47
N THR A 222 -17.36 -34.18 35.78
CA THR A 222 -18.69 -33.57 35.85
C THR A 222 -19.34 -33.76 37.23
N SER A 223 -20.01 -32.71 37.70
CA SER A 223 -20.69 -32.63 39.00
C SER A 223 -21.70 -31.48 39.00
N ASP A 224 -22.50 -31.32 40.06
CA ASP A 224 -23.46 -30.20 40.19
C ASP A 224 -22.83 -28.82 39.97
N THR A 225 -21.54 -28.66 40.28
CA THR A 225 -20.81 -27.40 40.14
C THR A 225 -19.89 -27.37 38.91
N THR A 226 -19.61 -28.51 38.27
CA THR A 226 -18.70 -28.61 37.12
C THR A 226 -19.41 -29.32 35.97
N GLN A 227 -19.64 -28.62 34.86
CA GLN A 227 -20.31 -29.18 33.70
C GLN A 227 -19.38 -29.16 32.48
N ILE A 228 -19.48 -30.18 31.64
CA ILE A 228 -18.78 -30.23 30.36
C ILE A 228 -19.83 -30.26 29.25
N GLY A 229 -19.69 -29.36 28.27
CA GLY A 229 -20.62 -29.27 27.15
C GLY A 229 -20.06 -28.47 25.99
N SER A 230 -20.72 -28.56 24.84
CA SER A 230 -20.41 -27.76 23.65
C SER A 230 -21.06 -26.38 23.77
N VAL A 231 -20.32 -25.32 23.49
CA VAL A 231 -20.83 -23.94 23.51
C VAL A 231 -21.88 -23.77 22.42
N GLU A 232 -23.09 -23.35 22.76
CA GLU A 232 -24.10 -22.99 21.78
C GLU A 232 -23.97 -21.51 21.38
N SER A 233 -23.86 -20.62 22.39
CA SER A 233 -23.63 -19.20 22.15
C SER A 233 -23.05 -18.52 23.39
N ILE A 234 -22.39 -17.38 23.16
CA ILE A 234 -22.03 -16.42 24.19
C ILE A 234 -22.60 -15.07 23.75
N THR A 235 -23.70 -14.64 24.38
CA THR A 235 -24.40 -13.40 24.00
C THR A 235 -24.56 -12.52 25.24
N GLY A 236 -24.03 -11.29 25.18
CA GLY A 236 -24.03 -10.37 26.32
C GLY A 236 -23.33 -10.98 27.53
N SER A 237 -24.06 -11.14 28.62
CA SER A 237 -23.60 -11.77 29.87
C SER A 237 -24.07 -13.22 30.04
N THR A 238 -24.42 -13.92 28.96
CA THR A 238 -24.90 -15.31 29.03
C THR A 238 -24.05 -16.25 28.18
N LEU A 239 -23.60 -17.35 28.79
CA LEU A 239 -22.98 -18.51 28.13
C LEU A 239 -23.98 -19.66 28.14
N SER A 240 -24.33 -20.19 26.97
CA SER A 240 -25.17 -21.39 26.83
C SER A 240 -24.33 -22.56 26.33
N ILE A 241 -24.43 -23.70 27.00
CA ILE A 241 -23.76 -24.95 26.62
C ILE A 241 -24.79 -26.08 26.46
N THR A 242 -24.48 -27.05 25.61
CA THR A 242 -25.23 -28.31 25.47
C THR A 242 -24.34 -29.46 25.91
N ASN A 243 -24.79 -30.23 26.91
CA ASN A 243 -24.03 -31.39 27.38
C ASN A 243 -24.12 -32.59 26.41
N SER A 244 -23.38 -33.66 26.68
CA SER A 244 -23.37 -34.87 25.83
C SER A 244 -24.74 -35.57 25.71
N ALA A 245 -25.65 -35.34 26.66
CA ALA A 245 -27.02 -35.85 26.64
C ALA A 245 -28.00 -34.94 25.87
N GLY A 246 -27.53 -33.83 25.29
CA GLY A 246 -28.35 -32.86 24.56
C GLY A 246 -29.10 -31.86 25.44
N ALA A 247 -28.90 -31.88 26.76
CA ALA A 247 -29.51 -30.92 27.66
C ALA A 247 -28.79 -29.57 27.60
N LYS A 248 -29.56 -28.49 27.46
CA LYS A 248 -29.06 -27.13 27.42
C LYS A 248 -28.98 -26.54 28.82
N GLN A 249 -27.87 -25.88 29.11
CA GLN A 249 -27.64 -25.16 30.36
C GLN A 249 -27.08 -23.78 30.08
N SER A 250 -27.61 -22.77 30.76
CA SER A 250 -27.17 -21.39 30.62
C SER A 250 -26.56 -20.87 31.92
N TYR A 251 -25.48 -20.12 31.78
CA TYR A 251 -24.75 -19.48 32.86
C TYR A 251 -24.67 -17.98 32.66
N THR A 252 -24.85 -17.24 33.75
CA THR A 252 -24.57 -15.80 33.79
C THR A 252 -23.06 -15.58 33.94
N LEU A 253 -22.48 -14.84 33.00
CA LEU A 253 -21.12 -14.33 33.03
C LEU A 253 -21.07 -13.03 33.83
N THR A 254 -20.09 -12.93 34.72
CA THR A 254 -19.85 -11.74 35.55
C THR A 254 -18.42 -11.24 35.33
N ASN A 255 -18.08 -10.06 35.85
CA ASN A 255 -16.69 -9.57 35.85
C ASN A 255 -15.71 -10.47 36.64
N GLN A 256 -16.22 -11.44 37.41
CA GLN A 256 -15.42 -12.44 38.11
C GLN A 256 -15.23 -13.73 37.32
N THR A 257 -15.99 -13.94 36.24
CA THR A 257 -15.87 -15.16 35.43
C THR A 257 -14.54 -15.16 34.70
N LYS A 258 -13.77 -16.23 34.88
CA LYS A 258 -12.47 -16.40 34.25
C LYS A 258 -12.54 -17.42 33.13
N PHE A 259 -12.01 -17.05 31.97
CA PHE A 259 -11.92 -17.94 30.82
C PHE A 259 -10.48 -18.39 30.63
N TYR A 260 -10.28 -19.68 30.35
CA TYR A 260 -8.97 -20.26 30.14
C TYR A 260 -8.95 -21.14 28.90
N LYS A 261 -7.80 -21.16 28.21
CA LYS A 261 -7.48 -22.11 27.15
C LYS A 261 -6.00 -22.42 27.25
N ASP A 262 -5.64 -23.70 27.22
CA ASP A 262 -4.25 -24.17 27.38
C ASP A 262 -3.57 -23.55 28.61
N SER A 263 -4.32 -23.48 29.72
CA SER A 263 -3.90 -22.88 31.00
C SER A 263 -3.52 -21.39 30.94
N LYS A 264 -3.86 -20.68 29.85
CA LYS A 264 -3.73 -19.23 29.72
C LYS A 264 -5.09 -18.57 29.88
N GLU A 265 -5.15 -17.48 30.64
CA GLU A 265 -6.36 -16.68 30.74
C GLU A 265 -6.67 -16.06 29.36
N ILE A 266 -7.89 -16.25 28.89
CA ILE A 266 -8.42 -15.73 27.63
C ILE A 266 -9.67 -14.89 27.91
N THR A 267 -10.20 -14.24 26.87
CA THR A 267 -11.49 -13.54 26.95
C THR A 267 -12.61 -14.43 26.44
N SER A 268 -13.85 -14.17 26.85
CA SER A 268 -15.02 -14.89 26.31
C SER A 268 -15.18 -14.71 24.79
N ALA A 269 -14.64 -13.63 24.23
CA ALA A 269 -14.72 -13.31 22.80
C ALA A 269 -13.96 -14.28 21.89
N VAL A 270 -13.02 -15.07 22.43
CA VAL A 270 -12.24 -16.05 21.65
C VAL A 270 -12.71 -17.50 21.86
N VAL A 271 -13.84 -17.69 22.54
CA VAL A 271 -14.48 -19.01 22.70
C VAL A 271 -15.53 -19.17 21.61
N ASP A 272 -15.25 -20.05 20.64
CA ASP A 272 -16.14 -20.31 19.52
C ASP A 272 -17.36 -21.15 19.91
N ALA A 273 -18.43 -21.04 19.11
CA ALA A 273 -19.55 -21.98 19.15
C ALA A 273 -19.07 -23.39 18.77
N ASP A 274 -19.73 -24.39 19.34
CA ASP A 274 -19.43 -25.83 19.31
C ASP A 274 -18.14 -26.26 20.02
N SER A 275 -17.34 -25.34 20.55
CA SER A 275 -16.20 -25.69 21.40
C SER A 275 -16.65 -26.42 22.65
N GLN A 276 -16.00 -27.53 22.98
CA GLN A 276 -16.23 -28.23 24.23
C GLN A 276 -15.55 -27.44 25.35
N VAL A 277 -16.35 -26.97 26.29
CA VAL A 277 -15.89 -26.23 27.47
C VAL A 277 -16.23 -26.98 28.74
N MET A 278 -15.38 -26.83 29.75
CA MET A 278 -15.68 -27.10 31.14
C MET A 278 -16.13 -25.80 31.80
N VAL A 279 -17.29 -25.79 32.42
CA VAL A 279 -17.81 -24.65 33.18
C VAL A 279 -17.89 -25.04 34.65
N ILE A 280 -17.17 -24.31 35.52
CA ILE A 280 -17.32 -24.41 36.97
C ILE A 280 -18.16 -23.22 37.42
N GLY A 281 -19.30 -23.49 38.05
CA GLY A 281 -20.26 -22.46 38.44
C GLY A 281 -21.20 -22.89 39.56
N THR A 282 -21.77 -21.91 40.25
CA THR A 282 -22.77 -22.11 41.31
C THR A 282 -23.94 -21.16 41.08
N ASN A 283 -25.17 -21.59 41.42
CA ASN A 283 -26.38 -20.78 41.31
C ASN A 283 -26.60 -20.14 39.92
N GLY A 284 -26.29 -20.88 38.84
CA GLY A 284 -26.44 -20.41 37.47
C GLY A 284 -25.43 -19.33 37.05
N LYS A 285 -24.37 -19.07 37.83
CA LYS A 285 -23.27 -18.15 37.49
C LYS A 285 -22.02 -18.95 37.17
N ALA A 286 -21.34 -18.63 36.07
CA ALA A 286 -20.05 -19.24 35.75
C ALA A 286 -18.94 -18.52 36.52
N ASN A 287 -18.16 -19.25 37.30
CA ASN A 287 -16.96 -18.74 37.98
C ASN A 287 -15.70 -18.97 37.13
N TYR A 288 -15.66 -20.09 36.41
CA TYR A 288 -14.53 -20.50 35.58
C TYR A 288 -15.04 -21.22 34.34
N VAL A 289 -14.44 -20.93 33.19
CA VAL A 289 -14.73 -21.58 31.91
C VAL A 289 -13.41 -21.96 31.28
N GLU A 290 -13.20 -23.22 30.94
CA GLU A 290 -12.01 -23.69 30.24
C GLU A 290 -12.37 -24.40 28.96
N VAL A 291 -11.70 -24.06 27.87
CA VAL A 291 -11.85 -24.74 26.58
C VAL A 291 -11.07 -26.06 26.62
N LEU A 292 -11.78 -27.19 26.61
CA LEU A 292 -11.21 -28.54 26.69
C LEU A 292 -10.85 -29.10 25.32
N GLN A 293 -11.75 -28.94 24.36
CA GLN A 293 -11.52 -29.27 22.95
C GLN A 293 -12.14 -28.14 22.14
N ASN A 294 -11.31 -27.41 21.42
CA ASN A 294 -11.86 -26.55 20.38
C ASN A 294 -12.46 -27.50 19.35
N LYS A 295 -13.78 -27.45 19.14
CA LYS A 295 -14.38 -27.98 17.93
C LYS A 295 -14.40 -26.79 16.99
N PRO A 296 -13.45 -26.72 16.07
CA PRO A 296 -13.34 -25.55 15.25
C PRO A 296 -14.50 -25.55 14.25
N THR A 297 -15.57 -24.80 14.51
CA THR A 297 -16.40 -24.28 13.41
C THR A 297 -15.65 -23.19 12.64
N LYS A 298 -14.49 -22.76 13.15
CA LYS A 298 -13.41 -22.12 12.40
C LYS A 298 -12.17 -23.01 12.48
N PRO A 299 -11.75 -23.71 11.39
CA PRO A 299 -10.78 -24.81 11.44
C PRO A 299 -9.57 -24.54 12.36
N GLN A 300 -9.03 -25.57 13.01
CA GLN A 300 -7.87 -25.40 13.89
C GLN A 300 -6.71 -24.88 13.05
N TYR A 301 -6.29 -23.67 13.38
CA TYR A 301 -5.37 -22.93 12.57
C TYR A 301 -4.09 -22.67 13.36
N THR A 302 -2.94 -23.04 12.81
CA THR A 302 -1.67 -22.46 13.27
C THR A 302 -1.68 -21.01 12.90
N THR A 303 -1.64 -20.15 13.92
CA THR A 303 -1.56 -18.71 13.71
C THR A 303 -0.13 -18.31 13.45
N VAL A 304 0.12 -17.78 12.27
CA VAL A 304 1.42 -17.24 11.87
C VAL A 304 1.28 -15.74 11.71
N LYS A 305 2.09 -14.99 12.44
CA LYS A 305 2.21 -13.53 12.27
C LYS A 305 3.46 -13.21 11.49
N GLY A 306 3.35 -12.29 10.56
CA GLY A 306 4.49 -11.80 9.82
C GLY A 306 4.10 -10.78 8.78
N THR A 307 5.10 -10.37 8.00
CA THR A 307 4.95 -9.39 6.94
C THR A 307 4.87 -10.11 5.61
N ILE A 308 3.87 -9.84 4.78
CA ILE A 308 3.85 -10.37 3.42
C ILE A 308 5.07 -9.84 2.66
N GLU A 309 5.89 -10.73 2.11
CA GLU A 309 7.03 -10.41 1.25
C GLU A 309 6.66 -10.53 -0.24
N LYS A 310 5.78 -11.48 -0.59
CA LYS A 310 5.34 -11.71 -1.97
C LYS A 310 3.96 -12.35 -2.03
N VAL A 311 3.16 -12.00 -3.03
CA VAL A 311 1.82 -12.58 -3.28
C VAL A 311 1.78 -13.15 -4.70
N PHE A 312 1.35 -14.39 -4.83
CA PHE A 312 1.07 -15.07 -6.10
C PHE A 312 -0.45 -15.30 -6.15
N SER A 313 -1.18 -14.30 -6.66
CA SER A 313 -2.65 -14.28 -6.65
C SER A 313 -3.27 -15.44 -7.42
N GLU A 314 -2.71 -15.79 -8.59
CA GLU A 314 -3.19 -16.89 -9.43
C GLU A 314 -2.93 -18.27 -8.80
N ALA A 315 -1.77 -18.44 -8.18
CA ALA A 315 -1.42 -19.65 -7.42
C ALA A 315 -1.96 -19.62 -5.98
N LYS A 316 -2.75 -18.60 -5.62
CA LYS A 316 -3.26 -18.32 -4.26
C LYS A 316 -2.20 -18.56 -3.19
N THR A 317 -1.00 -18.04 -3.34
CA THR A 317 0.12 -18.33 -2.43
C THR A 317 0.75 -17.04 -1.94
N VAL A 318 1.14 -16.97 -0.68
CA VAL A 318 1.84 -15.82 -0.08
C VAL A 318 3.16 -16.27 0.54
N VAL A 319 4.19 -15.46 0.36
CA VAL A 319 5.46 -15.59 1.07
C VAL A 319 5.43 -14.58 2.21
N VAL A 320 5.59 -15.05 3.44
CA VAL A 320 5.56 -14.22 4.64
C VAL A 320 6.90 -14.28 5.34
N ARG A 321 7.46 -13.12 5.65
CA ARG A 321 8.61 -12.96 6.52
C ARG A 321 8.14 -13.03 7.96
N LEU A 322 8.62 -14.04 8.68
CA LEU A 322 8.29 -14.28 10.08
C LEU A 322 9.16 -13.41 11.00
N SER A 323 8.81 -13.38 12.28
CA SER A 323 9.54 -12.62 13.30
C SER A 323 10.99 -13.07 13.53
N ASP A 324 11.38 -14.25 13.06
CA ASP A 324 12.76 -14.75 13.07
C ASP A 324 13.52 -14.45 11.76
N GLU A 325 13.02 -13.52 10.96
CA GLU A 325 13.51 -13.11 9.63
C GLU A 325 13.46 -14.21 8.56
N LYS A 326 12.91 -15.39 8.84
CA LYS A 326 12.77 -16.45 7.84
C LYS A 326 11.59 -16.18 6.92
N LEU A 327 11.80 -16.45 5.64
CA LEU A 327 10.73 -16.45 4.63
C LEU A 327 10.07 -17.83 4.60
N GLN A 328 8.76 -17.85 4.79
CA GLN A 328 7.97 -19.08 4.67
C GLN A 328 6.81 -18.86 3.70
N THR A 329 6.55 -19.88 2.87
CA THR A 329 5.54 -19.84 1.82
C THR A 329 4.29 -20.58 2.28
N TYR A 330 3.12 -19.98 2.07
CA TYR A 330 1.83 -20.52 2.47
C TYR A 330 0.83 -20.45 1.30
N THR A 331 0.18 -21.58 1.01
CA THR A 331 -0.88 -21.66 0.00
C THR A 331 -2.23 -21.39 0.65
N ILE A 332 -3.01 -20.48 0.09
CA ILE A 332 -4.34 -20.05 0.52
C ILE A 332 -5.38 -21.00 -0.05
N SER A 333 -6.19 -21.59 0.83
CA SER A 333 -7.32 -22.43 0.48
C SER A 333 -8.39 -21.65 -0.27
N ASP A 334 -9.14 -22.32 -1.15
CA ASP A 334 -10.21 -21.70 -1.93
C ASP A 334 -11.34 -21.12 -1.07
N SER A 335 -11.53 -21.63 0.14
CA SER A 335 -12.55 -21.20 1.12
C SER A 335 -12.05 -20.15 2.12
N THR A 336 -10.85 -19.60 1.96
CA THR A 336 -10.23 -18.69 2.93
C THR A 336 -10.98 -17.37 3.07
N ALA A 337 -11.31 -16.99 4.30
CA ALA A 337 -11.77 -15.63 4.61
C ALA A 337 -10.56 -14.70 4.78
N ILE A 338 -10.45 -13.69 3.90
CA ILE A 338 -9.40 -12.67 3.96
C ILE A 338 -10.05 -11.37 4.43
N THR A 339 -9.58 -10.81 5.54
CA THR A 339 -10.22 -9.65 6.17
C THR A 339 -9.23 -8.58 6.64
N SER A 340 -9.72 -7.34 6.70
CA SER A 340 -9.04 -6.21 7.33
C SER A 340 -10.04 -5.49 8.23
N GLY A 341 -9.97 -5.68 9.54
CA GLY A 341 -11.05 -5.27 10.43
C GLY A 341 -12.35 -5.99 10.10
N SER A 342 -13.41 -5.25 9.76
CA SER A 342 -14.70 -5.80 9.32
C SER A 342 -14.80 -6.09 7.82
N ASP A 343 -13.87 -5.58 7.00
CA ASP A 343 -13.96 -5.64 5.54
C ASP A 343 -13.43 -6.97 5.00
N LYS A 344 -14.11 -7.51 3.98
CA LYS A 344 -13.67 -8.70 3.22
C LYS A 344 -12.78 -8.30 2.05
N LEU A 345 -11.68 -9.02 1.87
CA LEU A 345 -10.68 -8.79 0.82
C LEU A 345 -10.55 -10.02 -0.10
N GLN A 346 -9.98 -9.80 -1.28
CA GLN A 346 -9.51 -10.85 -2.19
C GLN A 346 -7.99 -11.01 -2.09
N VAL A 347 -7.45 -12.18 -2.48
CA VAL A 347 -5.99 -12.44 -2.48
C VAL A 347 -5.24 -11.39 -3.32
N SER A 348 -5.84 -10.93 -4.42
CA SER A 348 -5.30 -9.88 -5.30
C SER A 348 -5.17 -8.51 -4.63
N GLN A 349 -5.78 -8.29 -3.48
CA GLN A 349 -5.73 -7.03 -2.72
C GLN A 349 -4.70 -7.05 -1.59
N LEU A 350 -4.05 -8.20 -1.35
CA LEU A 350 -2.90 -8.30 -0.45
C LEU A 350 -1.66 -7.82 -1.17
N VAL A 351 -0.81 -7.07 -0.49
CA VAL A 351 0.43 -6.52 -1.05
C VAL A 351 1.62 -6.81 -0.14
N LYS A 352 2.83 -6.73 -0.69
CA LYS A 352 4.07 -6.77 0.10
C LYS A 352 4.02 -5.66 1.17
N GLY A 353 4.40 -5.97 2.41
CA GLY A 353 4.40 -5.05 3.54
C GLY A 353 3.20 -5.19 4.49
N ASP A 354 2.10 -5.85 4.08
CA ASP A 354 0.95 -6.06 4.96
C ASP A 354 1.36 -6.92 6.19
N GLN A 355 1.08 -6.41 7.41
CA GLN A 355 1.14 -7.22 8.63
C GLN A 355 -0.09 -8.12 8.65
N VAL A 356 0.16 -9.42 8.66
CA VAL A 356 -0.90 -10.41 8.60
C VAL A 356 -0.79 -11.39 9.74
N GLU A 357 -1.95 -11.83 10.18
CA GLU A 357 -2.15 -12.98 11.02
C GLU A 357 -2.81 -14.05 10.13
N LEU A 358 -1.99 -14.99 9.66
CA LEU A 358 -2.45 -16.15 8.91
C LEU A 358 -2.95 -17.20 9.88
N SER A 359 -4.04 -17.83 9.52
CA SER A 359 -4.57 -19.00 10.20
C SER A 359 -4.47 -20.17 9.22
N ILE A 360 -3.70 -21.20 9.59
CA ILE A 360 -3.27 -22.30 8.71
C ILE A 360 -3.83 -23.64 9.19
N ASN A 361 -4.60 -24.35 8.38
CA ASN A 361 -5.14 -25.66 8.75
C ASN A 361 -4.05 -26.74 8.85
N ALA A 362 -4.45 -27.94 9.29
CA ALA A 362 -3.57 -29.10 9.41
C ALA A 362 -2.87 -29.52 8.09
N ASP A 363 -3.41 -29.14 6.94
CA ASP A 363 -2.83 -29.43 5.61
C ASP A 363 -1.77 -28.39 5.18
N GLY A 364 -1.46 -27.42 6.05
CA GLY A 364 -0.52 -26.34 5.74
C GLY A 364 -1.11 -25.25 4.84
N LYS A 365 -2.43 -25.22 4.62
CA LYS A 365 -3.09 -24.20 3.83
C LYS A 365 -3.65 -23.08 4.71
N VAL A 366 -3.52 -21.84 4.27
CA VAL A 366 -4.19 -20.67 4.88
C VAL A 366 -5.68 -20.76 4.62
N VAL A 367 -6.47 -20.32 5.58
CA VAL A 367 -7.91 -20.65 5.69
C VAL A 367 -8.65 -19.55 6.45
N GLU A 368 -7.92 -18.72 7.21
CA GLU A 368 -8.28 -17.34 7.51
C GLU A 368 -7.02 -16.46 7.39
N LEU A 369 -7.14 -15.24 6.87
CA LEU A 369 -6.02 -14.30 6.72
C LEU A 369 -6.48 -12.92 7.16
N LYS A 370 -6.00 -12.45 8.32
CA LYS A 370 -6.34 -11.14 8.87
C LYS A 370 -5.21 -10.17 8.66
N ARG A 371 -5.47 -9.02 8.05
CA ARG A 371 -4.56 -7.88 8.09
C ARG A 371 -4.73 -7.17 9.46
N THR A 372 -3.68 -7.15 10.29
CA THR A 372 -3.76 -6.80 11.72
C THR A 372 -3.40 -5.36 12.07
N ASN A 373 -2.92 -4.57 11.11
CA ASN A 373 -2.74 -3.14 11.30
C ASN A 373 -4.12 -2.46 11.30
N VAL A 374 -4.68 -2.21 12.50
CA VAL A 374 -5.88 -1.38 12.71
C VAL A 374 -5.46 -0.14 13.51
N SER A 375 -5.56 1.02 12.87
CA SER A 375 -5.19 2.35 13.34
C SER A 375 -6.12 2.88 14.45
N GLN A 376 -5.60 3.43 15.57
CA GLN A 376 -6.22 4.58 16.24
C GLN A 376 -5.64 5.83 15.59
N GLU A 377 -6.47 6.61 14.90
CA GLU A 377 -6.04 7.73 14.08
C GLU A 377 -6.12 9.05 14.87
N GLN A 378 -4.97 9.59 15.28
CA GLN A 378 -4.86 11.03 15.55
C GLN A 378 -4.46 11.76 14.26
N ALA A 379 -5.33 12.69 13.82
CA ALA A 379 -5.11 13.48 12.63
C ALA A 379 -4.23 14.71 12.90
N MET A 380 -3.01 14.74 12.36
CA MET A 380 -2.06 15.87 12.40
C MET A 380 -1.89 16.43 10.99
N ALA A 381 -1.61 17.74 10.82
CA ALA A 381 -1.42 18.34 9.49
C ALA A 381 -0.18 19.24 9.43
N GLY A 382 0.55 19.17 8.31
CA GLY A 382 1.78 19.93 8.09
C GLY A 382 2.38 19.72 6.70
N THR A 383 3.57 20.25 6.49
CA THR A 383 4.36 20.02 5.26
C THR A 383 5.50 19.06 5.56
N VAL A 384 5.79 18.12 4.67
CA VAL A 384 6.92 17.19 4.82
C VAL A 384 8.21 18.00 4.82
N TYR A 385 8.98 17.91 5.90
CA TYR A 385 10.23 18.63 6.08
C TYR A 385 11.44 17.74 5.78
N ASP A 386 11.42 16.50 6.28
CA ASP A 386 12.51 15.54 6.10
C ASP A 386 12.01 14.09 6.23
N ILE A 387 12.71 13.16 5.58
CA ILE A 387 12.44 11.72 5.60
C ILE A 387 13.76 10.99 5.81
N ASP A 388 13.99 10.52 7.04
CA ASP A 388 15.16 9.72 7.37
C ASP A 388 14.86 8.24 7.11
N LYS A 389 15.46 7.71 6.05
CA LYS A 389 15.32 6.32 5.60
C LYS A 389 16.07 5.32 6.49
N THR A 390 17.10 5.78 7.20
CA THR A 390 17.91 4.91 8.06
C THR A 390 17.17 4.61 9.37
N THR A 391 16.42 5.59 9.87
CA THR A 391 15.70 5.49 11.15
C THR A 391 14.17 5.39 11.00
N GLN A 392 13.66 5.41 9.75
CA GLN A 392 12.23 5.38 9.40
C GLN A 392 11.40 6.46 10.10
N LEU A 393 11.91 7.69 10.06
CA LEU A 393 11.24 8.87 10.62
C LEU A 393 10.77 9.82 9.52
N LEU A 394 9.50 10.22 9.57
CA LEU A 394 8.92 11.30 8.76
C LEU A 394 8.77 12.53 9.66
N THR A 395 9.45 13.62 9.29
CA THR A 395 9.35 14.89 10.00
C THR A 395 8.45 15.85 9.22
N ILE A 396 7.44 16.41 9.89
CA ILE A 396 6.58 17.44 9.32
C ILE A 396 6.78 18.78 10.03
N LYS A 397 6.62 19.87 9.30
CA LYS A 397 6.51 21.22 9.82
C LYS A 397 5.04 21.60 9.92
N THR A 398 4.57 21.78 11.16
CA THR A 398 3.19 22.20 11.46
C THR A 398 2.93 23.65 11.03
N ALA A 399 1.65 24.06 10.94
CA ALA A 399 1.28 25.44 10.61
C ALA A 399 1.84 26.50 11.59
N ALA A 400 2.12 26.11 12.83
CA ALA A 400 2.78 26.96 13.84
C ALA A 400 4.31 27.03 13.69
N GLY A 401 4.88 26.37 12.67
CA GLY A 401 6.31 26.36 12.37
C GLY A 401 7.14 25.36 13.18
N LYS A 402 6.51 24.57 14.06
CA LYS A 402 7.16 23.53 14.87
C LYS A 402 7.41 22.26 14.05
N LEU A 403 8.60 21.68 14.18
CA LEU A 403 8.97 20.38 13.59
C LEU A 403 8.59 19.23 14.53
N GLU A 404 7.91 18.22 13.99
CA GLU A 404 7.50 17.03 14.72
C GLU A 404 7.81 15.78 13.89
N ALA A 405 8.43 14.77 14.51
CA ALA A 405 8.89 13.55 13.85
C ALA A 405 8.06 12.35 14.31
N TYR A 406 7.69 11.50 13.36
CA TYR A 406 6.87 10.33 13.61
C TYR A 406 7.48 9.12 12.93
N GLN A 407 7.33 7.95 13.57
CA GLN A 407 7.86 6.72 13.02
C GLN A 407 6.94 6.24 11.90
N TYR A 408 7.46 5.87 10.74
CA TYR A 408 6.68 5.18 9.72
C TYR A 408 7.19 3.76 9.54
N THR A 409 6.39 2.94 8.87
CA THR A 409 6.78 1.60 8.48
C THR A 409 6.43 1.42 7.01
N ASP A 410 6.97 0.41 6.36
CA ASP A 410 6.62 0.08 4.96
C ASP A 410 5.11 -0.21 4.79
N ALA A 411 4.38 -0.45 5.89
CA ALA A 411 2.93 -0.68 5.91
C ALA A 411 2.09 0.61 6.06
N THR A 412 2.70 1.78 6.19
CA THR A 412 2.00 3.07 6.35
C THR A 412 1.19 3.43 5.08
N TYR A 413 -0.11 3.69 5.21
CA TYR A 413 -1.04 3.91 4.09
C TYR A 413 -0.95 5.35 3.54
N ILE A 414 -0.45 5.54 2.32
CA ILE A 414 -0.40 6.88 1.71
C ILE A 414 -1.62 7.06 0.82
N GLU A 415 -2.26 8.21 0.88
CA GLU A 415 -3.45 8.57 0.10
C GLU A 415 -3.25 9.93 -0.55
N TYR A 416 -3.43 10.06 -1.86
CA TYR A 416 -3.46 11.36 -2.55
C TYR A 416 -4.66 11.38 -3.50
N LYS A 417 -5.52 12.40 -3.35
CA LYS A 417 -6.80 12.53 -4.08
C LYS A 417 -7.65 11.23 -4.07
N ASN A 418 -7.82 10.63 -2.88
CA ASN A 418 -8.55 9.38 -2.64
C ASN A 418 -7.98 8.14 -3.35
N LYS A 419 -6.73 8.19 -3.83
CA LYS A 419 -6.01 7.04 -4.40
C LYS A 419 -4.86 6.64 -3.47
N ARG A 420 -4.69 5.34 -3.23
CA ARG A 420 -3.62 4.79 -2.38
C ARG A 420 -2.27 4.81 -3.12
N PHE A 421 -1.24 5.35 -2.46
CA PHE A 421 0.16 5.43 -2.91
C PHE A 421 1.03 4.40 -2.17
N PRO A 422 2.20 4.03 -2.73
CA PRO A 422 2.88 2.80 -2.37
C PRO A 422 3.62 2.88 -1.04
N SER A 423 4.30 3.99 -0.73
CA SER A 423 5.10 4.13 0.49
C SER A 423 5.32 5.58 0.93
N VAL A 424 5.71 5.78 2.19
CA VAL A 424 6.14 7.09 2.73
C VAL A 424 7.36 7.65 2.00
N GLU A 425 8.20 6.80 1.41
CA GLU A 425 9.41 7.21 0.69
C GLU A 425 9.12 7.86 -0.68
N ASP A 426 7.87 7.78 -1.13
CA ASP A 426 7.37 8.47 -2.32
C ASP A 426 6.87 9.89 -2.00
N LEU A 427 6.81 10.26 -0.71
CA LEU A 427 6.63 11.65 -0.30
C LEU A 427 7.94 12.41 -0.53
N LEU A 428 7.89 13.63 -1.04
CA LEU A 428 9.08 14.50 -1.08
C LEU A 428 8.98 15.61 -0.04
N PRO A 429 10.13 16.11 0.46
CA PRO A 429 10.16 17.36 1.22
C PRO A 429 9.44 18.48 0.47
N GLY A 430 8.44 19.09 1.11
CA GLY A 430 7.54 20.08 0.50
C GLY A 430 6.10 19.58 0.29
N ASP A 431 5.86 18.26 0.29
CA ASP A 431 4.52 17.70 0.14
C ASP A 431 3.61 18.12 1.30
N SER A 432 2.40 18.58 0.99
CA SER A 432 1.41 18.94 2.01
C SER A 432 0.68 17.69 2.46
N VAL A 433 0.70 17.39 3.76
CA VAL A 433 0.23 16.10 4.29
C VAL A 433 -0.63 16.25 5.54
N LYS A 434 -1.61 15.37 5.67
CA LYS A 434 -2.37 15.10 6.88
C LYS A 434 -2.07 13.67 7.33
N LEU A 435 -1.43 13.51 8.48
CA LEU A 435 -1.05 12.22 9.05
C LEU A 435 -2.16 11.71 9.95
N GLU A 436 -2.44 10.42 9.87
CA GLU A 436 -3.22 9.68 10.83
C GLU A 436 -2.26 8.73 11.56
N VAL A 437 -2.02 9.03 12.84
CA VAL A 437 -0.96 8.41 13.65
C VAL A 437 -1.57 7.53 14.73
N ASN A 438 -1.07 6.29 14.86
CA ASN A 438 -1.42 5.34 15.91
C ASN A 438 -0.19 4.99 16.76
N ASN A 439 -0.26 5.23 18.08
CA ASN A 439 0.80 4.90 19.04
C ASN A 439 2.20 5.42 18.66
N GLY A 440 2.27 6.61 18.04
CA GLY A 440 3.53 7.24 17.62
C GLY A 440 4.03 6.82 16.23
N SER A 441 3.38 5.82 15.62
CA SER A 441 3.66 5.40 14.23
C SER A 441 2.57 5.85 13.27
N ILE A 442 2.97 6.36 12.11
CA ILE A 442 2.05 6.82 11.08
C ILE A 442 1.35 5.61 10.50
N THR A 443 0.02 5.59 10.58
CA THR A 443 -0.82 4.58 9.97
C THR A 443 -1.32 4.99 8.60
N LYS A 444 -1.54 6.29 8.41
CA LYS A 444 -1.96 6.85 7.12
C LYS A 444 -1.42 8.25 6.88
N VAL A 445 -1.09 8.59 5.65
CA VAL A 445 -0.69 9.93 5.22
C VAL A 445 -1.58 10.35 4.06
N ILE A 446 -2.46 11.29 4.29
CA ILE A 446 -3.24 11.92 3.24
C ILE A 446 -2.45 13.10 2.70
N VAL A 447 -1.83 12.90 1.54
CA VAL A 447 -1.16 13.93 0.79
C VAL A 447 -2.22 14.80 0.12
N ALA A 448 -2.17 16.09 0.38
CA ALA A 448 -3.01 17.09 -0.27
C ALA A 448 -2.43 17.48 -1.64
N ASP A 449 -1.09 17.51 -1.76
CA ASP A 449 -0.29 17.81 -2.97
C ASP A 449 1.01 16.97 -2.95
N SER A 450 1.22 16.06 -3.94
CA SER A 450 2.30 15.05 -4.00
C SER A 450 3.26 15.28 -5.18
N THR A 451 4.52 14.89 -5.00
CA THR A 451 5.57 14.93 -6.03
C THR A 451 6.12 13.50 -6.31
N ALA A 452 6.21 13.07 -7.58
CA ALA A 452 6.32 11.64 -7.99
C ALA A 452 7.76 11.09 -8.16
N ASN A 453 7.98 9.78 -7.90
CA ASN A 453 9.24 9.07 -8.17
C ASN A 453 9.24 8.35 -9.54
N THR A 454 10.22 8.67 -10.37
CA THR A 454 10.50 8.14 -11.71
C THR A 454 12.02 8.09 -11.86
N GLY A 455 12.64 6.97 -12.28
CA GLY A 455 14.03 7.13 -12.74
C GLY A 455 14.90 5.92 -13.00
N GLU A 456 14.79 4.82 -12.24
CA GLU A 456 15.84 3.79 -12.33
C GLU A 456 15.70 2.92 -13.60
N THR A 457 16.76 2.93 -14.42
CA THR A 457 16.84 2.15 -15.66
C THR A 457 17.25 0.72 -15.33
N SER A 458 16.45 -0.26 -15.74
CA SER A 458 16.68 -1.69 -15.51
C SER A 458 16.62 -2.49 -16.82
N THR A 459 17.23 -3.68 -16.87
CA THR A 459 17.25 -4.52 -18.08
C THR A 459 16.17 -5.60 -18.02
N VAL A 460 15.34 -5.72 -19.06
CA VAL A 460 14.33 -6.78 -19.20
C VAL A 460 15.01 -8.13 -19.41
N LYS A 461 14.73 -9.09 -18.53
CA LYS A 461 15.21 -10.48 -18.64
C LYS A 461 14.12 -11.45 -19.03
N VAL A 462 12.88 -11.17 -18.64
CA VAL A 462 11.71 -11.97 -19.00
C VAL A 462 10.54 -11.02 -19.21
N ILE A 463 9.73 -11.26 -20.24
CA ILE A 463 8.45 -10.58 -20.42
C ILE A 463 7.43 -11.55 -21.01
N SER A 464 6.23 -11.59 -20.41
CA SER A 464 5.05 -12.24 -20.98
C SER A 464 3.93 -11.21 -21.09
N ALA A 465 3.60 -10.82 -22.33
CA ALA A 465 2.52 -9.88 -22.60
C ALA A 465 1.13 -10.50 -22.36
N ALA A 466 1.02 -11.83 -22.50
CA ALA A 466 -0.19 -12.60 -22.22
C ALA A 466 -0.44 -12.69 -20.71
N ASP A 467 0.60 -13.02 -19.94
CA ASP A 467 0.51 -13.21 -18.49
C ASP A 467 0.75 -11.90 -17.69
N LYS A 468 0.87 -10.76 -18.40
CA LYS A 468 1.11 -9.42 -17.84
C LYS A 468 2.22 -9.42 -16.78
N PHE A 469 3.37 -9.94 -17.18
CA PHE A 469 4.50 -10.21 -16.29
C PHE A 469 5.82 -9.70 -16.89
N ILE A 470 6.68 -9.11 -16.06
CA ILE A 470 8.02 -8.66 -16.46
C ILE A 470 9.04 -8.91 -15.35
N ALA A 471 10.21 -9.45 -15.71
CA ALA A 471 11.37 -9.56 -14.82
C ALA A 471 12.47 -8.61 -15.30
N LEU A 472 12.98 -7.81 -14.36
CA LEU A 472 13.95 -6.75 -14.55
C LEU A 472 15.21 -7.04 -13.74
N GLN A 473 16.37 -6.71 -14.30
CA GLN A 473 17.65 -6.73 -13.61
C GLN A 473 18.16 -5.30 -13.44
N ASN A 474 18.43 -4.87 -12.21
CA ASN A 474 19.01 -3.54 -11.96
C ASN A 474 20.52 -3.53 -12.24
N ASP A 475 21.15 -2.34 -12.20
CA ASP A 475 22.58 -2.16 -12.49
C ASP A 475 23.52 -2.86 -11.48
N LYS A 476 23.00 -3.28 -10.31
CA LYS A 476 23.72 -4.07 -9.29
C LYS A 476 23.63 -5.59 -9.56
N GLY A 477 22.90 -5.99 -10.60
CA GLY A 477 22.73 -7.39 -11.00
C GLY A 477 21.58 -8.11 -10.28
N GLU A 478 20.82 -7.42 -9.44
CA GLU A 478 19.70 -8.00 -8.68
C GLU A 478 18.47 -8.16 -9.57
N MET A 479 17.77 -9.27 -9.39
CA MET A 479 16.60 -9.64 -10.19
C MET A 479 15.31 -9.34 -9.44
N GLN A 480 14.41 -8.58 -10.05
CA GLN A 480 13.10 -8.26 -9.49
C GLN A 480 12.02 -8.49 -10.56
N ALA A 481 10.88 -9.05 -10.14
CA ALA A 481 9.80 -9.41 -11.04
C ALA A 481 8.50 -8.74 -10.60
N TYR A 482 7.76 -8.24 -11.58
CA TYR A 482 6.58 -7.42 -11.38
C TYR A 482 5.44 -7.92 -12.25
N THR A 483 4.23 -7.74 -11.73
CA THR A 483 3.01 -7.77 -12.53
C THR A 483 2.83 -6.42 -13.23
N ILE A 484 2.22 -6.47 -14.41
CA ILE A 484 1.98 -5.31 -15.24
C ILE A 484 0.49 -4.99 -15.18
N ALA A 485 0.14 -3.74 -14.89
CA ALA A 485 -1.26 -3.35 -14.83
C ALA A 485 -1.92 -3.60 -16.20
N PRO A 486 -3.21 -4.00 -16.24
CA PRO A 486 -3.95 -4.09 -17.51
C PRO A 486 -3.98 -2.76 -18.26
N SER A 487 -3.93 -1.64 -17.53
CA SER A 487 -3.85 -0.26 -18.05
C SER A 487 -2.42 0.26 -18.18
N ALA A 488 -1.41 -0.60 -18.04
CA ALA A 488 -0.02 -0.15 -18.09
C ALA A 488 0.29 0.46 -19.46
N THR A 489 0.86 1.66 -19.44
CA THR A 489 1.26 2.35 -20.66
C THR A 489 2.67 1.92 -21.03
N VAL A 490 2.86 1.43 -22.25
CA VAL A 490 4.21 1.28 -22.79
C VAL A 490 4.54 2.57 -23.52
N SER A 491 5.79 2.99 -23.42
CA SER A 491 6.36 4.04 -24.24
C SER A 491 7.64 3.50 -24.84
N LEU A 492 7.67 3.47 -26.16
CA LEU A 492 8.85 3.23 -26.96
C LEU A 492 9.00 4.50 -27.78
N ASN A 493 10.15 5.16 -27.62
CA ASN A 493 10.44 6.39 -28.32
C ASN A 493 10.20 6.19 -29.83
N GLY A 494 9.31 6.97 -30.45
CA GLY A 494 8.91 6.85 -31.87
C GLY A 494 7.72 5.92 -32.20
N ALA A 495 7.16 5.15 -31.27
CA ALA A 495 5.97 4.30 -31.50
C ALA A 495 4.65 5.02 -31.13
N ILE A 496 3.54 4.82 -31.88
CA ILE A 496 2.18 5.26 -31.49
C ILE A 496 1.51 4.04 -30.89
N ALA A 497 0.99 4.23 -29.69
CA ALA A 497 0.33 3.20 -28.88
C ALA A 497 1.13 1.87 -28.76
N PRO A 498 2.44 1.92 -28.42
CA PRO A 498 3.19 0.70 -28.15
C PRO A 498 2.53 -0.09 -27.01
N THR A 499 2.66 -1.40 -27.12
CA THR A 499 2.02 -2.39 -26.27
C THR A 499 3.07 -3.25 -25.59
N LEU A 500 2.65 -4.14 -24.69
CA LEU A 500 3.56 -5.07 -24.02
C LEU A 500 4.20 -6.08 -24.97
N ALA A 501 3.56 -6.35 -26.11
CA ALA A 501 4.13 -7.21 -27.14
C ALA A 501 5.35 -6.56 -27.83
N ASP A 502 5.48 -5.24 -27.74
CA ASP A 502 6.57 -4.50 -28.35
C ASP A 502 7.85 -4.52 -27.51
N ILE A 503 7.83 -5.01 -26.26
CA ILE A 503 8.99 -5.10 -25.37
C ILE A 503 9.76 -6.40 -25.62
N LYS A 504 11.11 -6.31 -25.69
CA LYS A 504 12.01 -7.43 -26.00
C LYS A 504 12.90 -7.75 -24.80
N VAL A 505 13.26 -9.03 -24.62
CA VAL A 505 14.29 -9.43 -23.66
C VAL A 505 15.62 -8.76 -24.06
N GLY A 506 16.25 -8.08 -23.10
CA GLY A 506 17.45 -7.25 -23.32
C GLY A 506 17.17 -5.74 -23.40
N ASP A 507 15.91 -5.30 -23.42
CA ASP A 507 15.58 -3.87 -23.36
C ASP A 507 16.03 -3.23 -22.06
N LYS A 508 16.55 -2.01 -22.12
CA LYS A 508 16.69 -1.14 -20.95
C LYS A 508 15.42 -0.33 -20.82
N VAL A 509 14.73 -0.49 -19.70
CA VAL A 509 13.45 0.14 -19.43
C VAL A 509 13.54 0.97 -18.16
N GLU A 510 12.89 2.13 -18.17
CA GLU A 510 12.51 2.83 -16.95
C GLU A 510 11.05 2.49 -16.69
N VAL A 511 10.75 1.99 -15.51
CA VAL A 511 9.39 1.58 -15.16
C VAL A 511 8.82 2.51 -14.11
N LYS A 512 7.59 2.97 -14.31
CA LYS A 512 6.81 3.57 -13.24
C LYS A 512 6.08 2.44 -12.53
N ILE A 513 6.42 2.28 -11.26
CA ILE A 513 5.83 1.29 -10.39
C ILE A 513 4.91 2.02 -9.43
N GLU A 514 3.64 1.70 -9.49
CA GLU A 514 2.66 2.14 -8.50
C GLU A 514 2.15 0.87 -7.81
N ASN A 515 2.28 0.82 -6.48
CA ASN A 515 1.78 -0.26 -5.65
C ASN A 515 2.32 -1.65 -6.07
N ASN A 516 3.63 -1.72 -6.38
CA ASN A 516 4.33 -2.93 -6.85
C ASN A 516 3.80 -3.52 -8.17
N VAL A 517 3.04 -2.71 -8.92
CA VAL A 517 2.54 -3.03 -10.26
C VAL A 517 3.15 -2.02 -11.22
N VAL A 518 3.67 -2.53 -12.33
CA VAL A 518 4.19 -1.68 -13.38
C VAL A 518 3.02 -1.03 -14.10
N VAL A 519 2.89 0.29 -13.95
CA VAL A 519 1.83 1.10 -14.58
C VAL A 519 2.34 1.88 -15.79
N SER A 520 3.66 2.05 -15.93
CA SER A 520 4.25 2.41 -17.20
C SER A 520 5.63 1.78 -17.42
N ILE A 521 5.95 1.51 -18.68
CA ILE A 521 7.24 0.97 -19.12
C ILE A 521 7.77 1.86 -20.22
N ALA A 522 8.91 2.51 -20.01
CA ALA A 522 9.57 3.33 -20.99
C ALA A 522 10.86 2.66 -21.47
N ILE A 523 10.87 2.15 -22.71
CA ILE A 523 12.07 1.58 -23.33
C ILE A 523 13.04 2.71 -23.69
N LYS A 524 14.27 2.64 -23.18
CA LYS A 524 15.28 3.70 -23.26
C LYS A 524 16.44 3.39 -24.21
N ASN A 525 16.82 2.13 -24.37
CA ASN A 525 17.95 1.73 -25.21
C ASN A 525 17.60 1.52 -26.68
N ARG A 526 16.31 1.57 -27.03
CA ARG A 526 15.88 1.59 -28.41
C ARG A 526 14.75 2.58 -28.61
N THR A 527 14.73 3.10 -29.81
CA THR A 527 13.71 3.96 -30.38
C THR A 527 13.24 3.20 -31.61
N VAL A 528 11.97 3.31 -32.00
CA VAL A 528 11.57 2.87 -33.34
C VAL A 528 12.41 3.69 -34.31
N GLN A 529 13.51 3.12 -34.80
CA GLN A 529 14.21 3.63 -35.97
C GLN A 529 13.37 3.25 -37.18
N GLY A 530 12.29 4.00 -37.32
CA GLY A 530 11.50 4.19 -38.52
C GLY A 530 11.08 5.64 -38.41
N SER A 531 11.76 6.49 -39.15
CA SER A 531 11.44 7.87 -39.49
C SER A 531 10.16 8.44 -38.87
N ASN A 532 10.23 9.64 -38.31
CA ASN A 532 9.10 10.56 -38.10
C ASN A 532 8.24 10.70 -39.37
N SER A 533 7.44 9.71 -39.67
CA SER A 533 6.65 9.64 -40.86
C SER A 533 5.38 8.95 -40.45
N LEU A 534 4.51 9.72 -39.81
CA LEU A 534 3.11 9.72 -40.21
C LEU A 534 3.13 9.83 -41.74
N LEU A 535 3.19 8.68 -42.41
CA LEU A 535 3.12 8.63 -43.85
C LEU A 535 1.67 8.93 -44.15
N SER A 536 1.47 10.15 -44.60
CA SER A 536 0.16 10.64 -45.00
C SER A 536 0.04 10.47 -46.50
N GLY A 537 -1.08 9.93 -46.93
CA GLY A 537 -1.32 9.65 -48.34
C GLY A 537 -2.78 9.35 -48.60
N SER A 538 -3.13 9.22 -49.87
CA SER A 538 -4.45 8.75 -50.27
C SER A 538 -4.43 7.24 -50.45
N VAL A 539 -5.49 6.57 -50.01
CA VAL A 539 -5.66 5.12 -50.21
C VAL A 539 -5.79 4.84 -51.69
N PHE A 540 -4.79 4.18 -52.26
CA PHE A 540 -4.82 3.76 -53.65
C PHE A 540 -5.56 2.43 -53.82
N ALA A 541 -5.25 1.46 -52.95
CA ALA A 541 -5.89 0.14 -52.92
C ALA A 541 -5.76 -0.49 -51.53
N LEU A 542 -6.70 -1.38 -51.19
CA LEU A 542 -6.69 -2.17 -49.97
C LEU A 542 -7.07 -3.62 -50.28
N ASP A 543 -6.19 -4.55 -49.92
CA ASP A 543 -6.48 -5.98 -49.87
C ASP A 543 -6.74 -6.38 -48.42
N THR A 544 -8.01 -6.58 -48.06
CA THR A 544 -8.39 -6.94 -46.69
C THR A 544 -8.04 -8.39 -46.34
N THR A 545 -7.88 -9.28 -47.33
CA THR A 545 -7.61 -10.70 -47.13
C THR A 545 -6.14 -10.91 -46.79
N ASN A 546 -5.23 -10.31 -47.56
CA ASN A 546 -3.79 -10.34 -47.28
C ASN A 546 -3.34 -9.20 -46.38
N ARG A 547 -4.28 -8.32 -45.97
CA ARG A 547 -4.05 -7.14 -45.12
C ARG A 547 -2.96 -6.23 -45.67
N VAL A 548 -3.03 -5.89 -46.96
CA VAL A 548 -2.06 -4.99 -47.61
C VAL A 548 -2.75 -3.69 -47.97
N LEU A 549 -2.23 -2.56 -47.46
CA LEU A 549 -2.70 -1.21 -47.78
C LEU A 549 -1.70 -0.54 -48.71
N SER A 550 -2.16 -0.11 -49.89
CA SER A 550 -1.37 0.65 -50.86
C SER A 550 -1.74 2.13 -50.79
N LEU A 551 -0.74 2.98 -50.56
CA LEU A 551 -0.87 4.43 -50.45
C LEU A 551 -0.22 5.15 -51.62
N LYS A 552 -0.82 6.26 -52.02
CA LYS A 552 -0.25 7.24 -52.94
C LYS A 552 0.18 8.49 -52.16
N GLY A 553 1.48 8.77 -52.15
CA GLY A 553 2.08 9.94 -51.49
C GLY A 553 1.86 11.24 -52.26
N SER A 554 2.21 12.38 -51.63
CA SER A 554 2.05 13.73 -52.21
C SER A 554 2.87 13.99 -53.48
N ASN A 555 3.97 13.25 -53.68
CA ASN A 555 4.77 13.27 -54.90
C ASN A 555 4.29 12.27 -55.98
N GLY A 556 3.18 11.58 -55.73
CA GLY A 556 2.58 10.60 -56.65
C GLY A 556 3.15 9.18 -56.54
N GLU A 557 4.14 8.92 -55.69
CA GLU A 557 4.69 7.57 -55.47
C GLU A 557 3.66 6.62 -54.85
N LEU A 558 3.66 5.37 -55.33
CA LEU A 558 2.85 4.29 -54.76
C LEU A 558 3.71 3.41 -53.87
N ARG A 559 3.25 3.16 -52.64
CA ARG A 559 3.91 2.27 -51.68
C ARG A 559 2.88 1.35 -51.02
N ALA A 560 3.21 0.07 -50.90
CA ALA A 560 2.37 -0.93 -50.25
C ALA A 560 2.94 -1.33 -48.90
N TYR A 561 2.06 -1.50 -47.92
CA TYR A 561 2.41 -1.83 -46.55
C TYR A 561 1.53 -2.96 -46.04
N GLU A 562 2.13 -3.89 -45.32
CA GLU A 562 1.39 -4.93 -44.59
C GLU A 562 0.75 -4.31 -43.34
N VAL A 563 -0.50 -4.64 -43.06
CA VAL A 563 -1.28 -4.16 -41.90
C VAL A 563 -1.34 -5.26 -40.86
N LEU A 564 -0.73 -5.03 -39.69
CA LEU A 564 -0.73 -6.02 -38.62
C LEU A 564 -2.16 -6.34 -38.15
N PRO A 565 -2.46 -7.59 -37.73
CA PRO A 565 -3.77 -7.96 -37.20
C PRO A 565 -4.21 -7.09 -36.00
N THR A 566 -3.25 -6.63 -35.21
CA THR A 566 -3.43 -5.77 -34.04
C THR A 566 -3.52 -4.27 -34.38
N ALA A 567 -3.40 -3.90 -35.66
CA ALA A 567 -3.36 -2.49 -36.05
C ALA A 567 -4.67 -1.77 -35.71
N GLN A 568 -4.57 -0.61 -35.07
CA GLN A 568 -5.73 0.24 -34.78
C GLN A 568 -6.21 0.90 -36.08
N VAL A 569 -7.53 0.89 -36.32
CA VAL A 569 -8.14 1.57 -37.47
C VAL A 569 -9.15 2.58 -36.97
N LEU A 570 -8.95 3.86 -37.30
CA LEU A 570 -9.84 4.96 -36.97
C LEU A 570 -10.37 5.58 -38.27
N LEU A 571 -11.66 5.91 -38.31
CA LEU A 571 -12.28 6.71 -39.36
C LEU A 571 -12.93 7.93 -38.70
N ASN A 572 -12.46 9.13 -39.07
CA ASN A 572 -12.88 10.40 -38.46
C ASN A 572 -12.78 10.34 -36.92
N GLY A 573 -11.70 9.76 -36.40
CA GLY A 573 -11.46 9.57 -34.97
C GLY A 573 -12.22 8.42 -34.29
N ASN A 574 -13.12 7.73 -34.98
CA ASN A 574 -13.90 6.62 -34.42
C ASN A 574 -13.28 5.26 -34.78
N ALA A 575 -13.24 4.33 -33.83
CA ALA A 575 -12.76 2.97 -34.08
C ALA A 575 -13.58 2.26 -35.16
N LYS A 576 -12.88 1.65 -36.12
CA LYS A 576 -13.44 0.98 -37.30
C LYS A 576 -12.69 -0.30 -37.65
N SER A 577 -13.24 -1.03 -38.61
CA SER A 577 -12.60 -2.20 -39.20
C SER A 577 -11.74 -1.78 -40.39
N LEU A 578 -10.72 -2.59 -40.73
CA LEU A 578 -9.88 -2.34 -41.92
C LEU A 578 -10.71 -2.24 -43.20
N SER A 579 -11.80 -3.02 -43.31
CA SER A 579 -12.74 -2.99 -44.43
C SER A 579 -13.49 -1.66 -44.61
N ASP A 580 -13.51 -0.79 -43.58
CA ASP A 580 -14.15 0.51 -43.67
C ASP A 580 -13.27 1.55 -44.41
N ILE A 581 -11.99 1.22 -44.64
CA ILE A 581 -11.06 2.04 -45.40
C ILE A 581 -11.33 1.85 -46.89
N LYS A 582 -11.59 2.96 -47.59
CA LYS A 582 -11.93 2.97 -49.02
C LYS A 582 -10.90 3.74 -49.82
N LYS A 583 -10.87 3.46 -51.12
CA LYS A 583 -10.08 4.21 -52.11
C LYS A 583 -10.34 5.71 -51.98
N ASP A 584 -9.29 6.50 -52.20
CA ASP A 584 -9.25 7.97 -52.19
C ASP A 584 -9.45 8.62 -50.79
N MET A 585 -9.69 7.85 -49.72
CA MET A 585 -9.62 8.37 -48.35
C MET A 585 -8.21 8.85 -48.05
N THR A 586 -8.11 10.00 -47.37
CA THR A 586 -6.82 10.43 -46.82
C THR A 586 -6.57 9.65 -45.55
N VAL A 587 -5.39 9.05 -45.44
CA VAL A 587 -4.98 8.32 -44.24
C VAL A 587 -3.65 8.82 -43.76
N SER A 588 -3.47 8.85 -42.44
CA SER A 588 -2.17 8.85 -41.82
C SER A 588 -1.93 7.47 -41.22
N ILE A 589 -0.81 6.86 -41.58
CA ILE A 589 -0.43 5.54 -41.08
C ILE A 589 0.79 5.64 -40.19
N GLN A 590 0.91 4.68 -39.28
CA GLN A 590 2.12 4.48 -38.53
C GLN A 590 2.68 3.09 -38.71
N LEU A 591 4.00 3.03 -38.89
CA LEU A 591 4.75 1.81 -39.10
C LEU A 591 5.52 1.41 -37.83
N ASN A 592 5.70 0.11 -37.64
CA ASN A 592 6.64 -0.45 -36.67
C ASN A 592 8.08 -0.54 -37.24
N GLU A 593 9.00 -1.11 -36.45
CA GLU A 593 10.41 -1.33 -36.83
C GLU A 593 10.58 -2.18 -38.11
N ASP A 594 9.59 -3.00 -38.48
CA ASP A 594 9.61 -3.89 -39.65
C ASP A 594 8.87 -3.30 -40.88
N ASN A 595 8.55 -1.99 -40.88
CA ASN A 595 7.75 -1.31 -41.90
C ASN A 595 6.32 -1.84 -42.07
N LYS A 596 5.72 -2.41 -41.02
CA LYS A 596 4.32 -2.86 -41.00
C LYS A 596 3.43 -1.87 -40.29
N ILE A 597 2.21 -1.67 -40.78
CA ILE A 597 1.24 -0.74 -40.22
C ILE A 597 0.72 -1.25 -38.88
N ILE A 598 0.83 -0.40 -37.85
CA ILE A 598 0.28 -0.58 -36.50
C ILE A 598 -0.90 0.37 -36.20
N SER A 599 -1.06 1.44 -36.98
CA SER A 599 -2.20 2.35 -36.86
C SER A 599 -2.56 2.99 -38.19
N ILE A 600 -3.87 3.10 -38.47
CA ILE A 600 -4.45 3.80 -39.61
C ILE A 600 -5.45 4.81 -39.05
N ASN A 601 -5.25 6.09 -39.31
CA ASN A 601 -6.23 7.13 -39.06
C ASN A 601 -6.70 7.71 -40.39
N ALA A 602 -7.93 7.39 -40.75
CA ALA A 602 -8.55 7.78 -42.00
C ALA A 602 -9.51 8.97 -41.80
N ASP A 603 -9.48 9.90 -42.75
CA ASP A 603 -10.45 10.97 -42.89
C ASP A 603 -11.23 10.72 -44.19
N ASN A 604 -12.56 10.66 -44.10
CA ASN A 604 -13.41 10.56 -45.28
C ASN A 604 -13.68 11.92 -45.94
N ARG A 605 -13.11 13.01 -45.39
CA ARG A 605 -13.13 14.33 -45.98
C ARG A 605 -11.95 14.52 -46.92
N LEU A 606 -12.23 15.11 -48.07
CA LEU A 606 -11.23 15.43 -49.08
C LEU A 606 -10.53 16.74 -48.73
N ARG A 607 -9.20 16.70 -48.59
CA ARG A 607 -8.36 17.86 -48.29
C ARG A 607 -8.00 18.64 -49.55
N ALA A 608 -8.14 19.96 -49.49
CA ALA A 608 -7.85 20.81 -50.63
C ALA A 608 -7.55 22.26 -50.23
N GLU A 609 -6.99 23.03 -51.16
CA GLU A 609 -6.84 24.48 -51.08
C GLU A 609 -7.83 25.15 -52.04
N VAL A 610 -8.53 26.18 -51.59
CA VAL A 610 -9.51 26.93 -52.40
C VAL A 610 -8.78 27.73 -53.48
N VAL A 611 -9.10 27.46 -54.74
CA VAL A 611 -8.55 28.19 -55.90
C VAL A 611 -9.55 29.24 -56.38
N TYR A 612 -10.82 28.89 -56.45
CA TYR A 612 -11.88 29.79 -56.89
C TYR A 612 -13.24 29.35 -56.33
N VAL A 613 -14.08 30.34 -56.03
CA VAL A 613 -15.42 30.14 -55.47
C VAL A 613 -16.43 30.87 -56.35
N ASP A 614 -17.34 30.13 -56.98
CA ASP A 614 -18.49 30.66 -57.70
C ASP A 614 -19.74 30.48 -56.83
N THR A 615 -20.16 31.56 -56.19
CA THR A 615 -21.30 31.52 -55.26
C THR A 615 -22.63 31.43 -55.96
N ASP A 616 -22.72 31.89 -57.21
CA ASP A 616 -23.97 31.95 -57.96
C ASP A 616 -24.33 30.58 -58.53
N ASN A 617 -23.32 29.84 -59.02
CA ASN A 617 -23.47 28.47 -59.51
C ASN A 617 -23.15 27.39 -58.45
N ARG A 618 -22.73 27.81 -57.24
CA ARG A 618 -22.26 26.93 -56.14
C ARG A 618 -21.16 25.96 -56.58
N LEU A 619 -20.22 26.45 -57.40
CA LEU A 619 -19.07 25.69 -57.83
C LEU A 619 -17.85 26.07 -56.99
N LEU A 620 -17.17 25.07 -56.46
CA LEU A 620 -15.94 25.23 -55.71
C LEU A 620 -14.79 24.59 -56.47
N THR A 621 -13.86 25.42 -56.95
CA THR A 621 -12.63 24.97 -57.59
C THR A 621 -11.56 24.87 -56.53
N VAL A 622 -10.98 23.68 -56.38
CA VAL A 622 -9.97 23.40 -55.37
C VAL A 622 -8.76 22.74 -55.97
N LYS A 623 -7.60 22.97 -55.36
CA LYS A 623 -6.39 22.20 -55.60
C LYS A 623 -6.29 21.13 -54.52
N LEU A 624 -6.45 19.87 -54.91
CA LEU A 624 -6.31 18.73 -54.01
C LEU A 624 -4.86 18.59 -53.55
N GLU A 625 -4.64 17.88 -52.44
CA GLU A 625 -3.29 17.56 -51.94
C GLU A 625 -2.43 16.79 -52.96
N THR A 626 -3.05 16.08 -53.90
CA THR A 626 -2.37 15.44 -55.03
C THR A 626 -1.80 16.42 -56.06
N GLY A 627 -2.08 17.72 -55.89
CA GLY A 627 -1.75 18.78 -56.84
C GLY A 627 -2.78 18.95 -57.96
N GLU A 628 -3.73 18.03 -58.10
CA GLU A 628 -4.79 18.08 -59.12
C GLU A 628 -5.82 19.16 -58.79
N THR A 629 -6.19 19.99 -59.78
CA THR A 629 -7.28 20.95 -59.64
C THR A 629 -8.59 20.33 -60.09
N LYS A 630 -9.62 20.36 -59.23
CA LYS A 630 -10.97 19.87 -59.53
C LYS A 630 -12.03 20.87 -59.17
N VAL A 631 -13.15 20.80 -59.90
CA VAL A 631 -14.36 21.57 -59.65
C VAL A 631 -15.41 20.66 -59.03
N TYR A 632 -16.00 21.10 -57.92
CA TYR A 632 -17.07 20.39 -57.23
C TYR A 632 -18.32 21.25 -57.14
N VAL A 633 -19.49 20.60 -57.26
CA VAL A 633 -20.78 21.23 -56.95
C VAL A 633 -21.00 21.16 -55.45
N VAL A 634 -21.29 22.30 -54.83
CA VAL A 634 -21.59 22.39 -53.39
C VAL A 634 -23.09 22.33 -53.19
N ASP A 635 -23.55 21.33 -52.43
CA ASP A 635 -24.97 21.11 -52.15
C ASP A 635 -25.61 22.36 -51.54
N GLN A 636 -26.87 22.62 -51.84
CA GLN A 636 -27.60 23.80 -51.36
C GLN A 636 -27.59 23.95 -49.83
N ASN A 637 -27.60 22.82 -49.13
CA ASN A 637 -27.61 22.71 -47.67
C ASN A 637 -26.24 22.34 -47.10
N ALA A 638 -25.16 22.54 -47.88
CA ALA A 638 -23.83 22.21 -47.40
C ALA A 638 -23.48 23.00 -46.14
N ASP A 639 -23.03 22.29 -45.12
CA ASP A 639 -22.61 22.85 -43.84
C ASP A 639 -21.21 23.44 -43.98
N ILE A 640 -21.04 24.75 -43.75
CA ILE A 640 -19.74 25.43 -43.87
C ILE A 640 -19.37 25.91 -42.48
N VAL A 641 -18.20 25.47 -42.00
CA VAL A 641 -17.76 25.72 -40.63
C VAL A 641 -16.42 26.44 -40.65
N ILE A 642 -16.38 27.65 -40.07
CA ILE A 642 -15.17 28.43 -39.88
C ILE A 642 -15.10 28.83 -38.40
N TYR A 643 -14.02 28.46 -37.72
CA TYR A 643 -13.88 28.73 -36.29
C TYR A 643 -14.12 30.21 -35.94
N ASP A 644 -14.96 30.44 -34.93
CA ASP A 644 -15.31 31.77 -34.37
C ASP A 644 -16.13 32.67 -35.31
N ILE A 645 -16.71 32.12 -36.38
CA ILE A 645 -17.71 32.77 -37.25
C ILE A 645 -19.06 32.04 -37.06
N SER A 646 -20.18 32.75 -37.25
CA SER A 646 -21.52 32.17 -37.18
C SER A 646 -22.36 32.59 -38.39
N GLY A 647 -23.04 31.64 -39.03
CA GLY A 647 -23.91 31.89 -40.18
C GLY A 647 -23.15 31.86 -41.50
N GLU A 648 -22.10 31.05 -41.57
CA GLU A 648 -21.16 30.97 -42.68
C GLU A 648 -21.82 30.49 -43.96
N THR A 649 -21.34 31.05 -45.06
CA THR A 649 -21.80 30.73 -46.40
C THR A 649 -20.61 30.52 -47.33
N LEU A 650 -20.89 30.09 -48.56
CA LEU A 650 -19.84 29.91 -49.57
C LEU A 650 -19.06 31.22 -49.83
N ARG A 651 -19.67 32.39 -49.57
CA ARG A 651 -19.05 33.71 -49.74
C ARG A 651 -17.93 34.00 -48.73
N ASP A 652 -17.87 33.25 -47.64
CA ASP A 652 -16.88 33.44 -46.58
C ASP A 652 -15.56 32.71 -46.88
N LEU A 653 -15.58 31.77 -47.82
CA LEU A 653 -14.37 31.13 -48.35
C LEU A 653 -13.50 32.13 -49.12
N ARG A 654 -12.19 32.08 -48.88
CA ARG A 654 -11.19 32.90 -49.58
C ARG A 654 -10.26 32.03 -50.39
N VAL A 655 -9.75 32.58 -51.50
CA VAL A 655 -8.68 31.93 -52.27
C VAL A 655 -7.47 31.72 -51.36
N GLY A 656 -6.90 30.52 -51.38
CA GLY A 656 -5.82 30.09 -50.49
C GLY A 656 -6.28 29.48 -49.16
N ASP A 657 -7.59 29.48 -48.85
CA ASP A 657 -8.08 28.79 -47.66
C ASP A 657 -7.86 27.28 -47.82
N LYS A 658 -7.28 26.66 -46.78
CA LYS A 658 -7.18 25.22 -46.68
C LYS A 658 -8.47 24.66 -46.08
N ILE A 659 -9.03 23.63 -46.71
CA ILE A 659 -10.34 23.09 -46.36
C ILE A 659 -10.36 21.55 -46.33
N ALA A 660 -11.34 21.01 -45.61
CA ALA A 660 -11.71 19.60 -45.65
C ALA A 660 -13.18 19.47 -46.07
N MET A 661 -13.42 18.75 -47.16
CA MET A 661 -14.74 18.64 -47.77
C MET A 661 -15.35 17.27 -47.57
N LYS A 662 -16.55 17.18 -47.02
CA LYS A 662 -17.33 15.93 -47.00
C LYS A 662 -18.08 15.78 -48.31
N MET A 663 -17.90 14.64 -48.96
CA MET A 663 -18.61 14.29 -50.18
C MET A 663 -19.79 13.36 -49.86
N ASP A 664 -20.92 13.57 -50.52
CA ASP A 664 -21.95 12.55 -50.69
C ASP A 664 -22.19 12.33 -52.18
N THR A 665 -22.01 11.10 -52.66
CA THR A 665 -21.94 10.74 -54.08
C THR A 665 -20.94 11.62 -54.85
N SER A 666 -21.38 12.72 -55.48
CA SER A 666 -20.57 13.66 -56.26
C SER A 666 -20.70 15.14 -55.83
N LYS A 667 -21.39 15.43 -54.72
CA LYS A 667 -21.58 16.79 -54.20
C LYS A 667 -20.86 17.00 -52.87
N VAL A 668 -20.38 18.22 -52.64
CA VAL A 668 -19.84 18.65 -51.35
C VAL A 668 -21.02 18.96 -50.43
N THR A 669 -21.13 18.23 -49.32
CA THR A 669 -22.21 18.38 -48.32
C THR A 669 -21.72 19.03 -47.03
N ALA A 670 -20.41 19.14 -46.81
CA ALA A 670 -19.85 19.96 -45.74
C ALA A 670 -18.44 20.46 -46.09
N ILE A 671 -18.06 21.62 -45.59
CA ILE A 671 -16.74 22.24 -45.74
C ILE A 671 -16.27 22.74 -44.37
N ASP A 672 -15.21 22.16 -43.84
CA ASP A 672 -14.52 22.72 -42.69
C ASP A 672 -13.30 23.51 -43.16
N VAL A 673 -13.15 24.74 -42.68
CA VAL A 673 -12.02 25.62 -43.04
C VAL A 673 -10.95 25.57 -41.97
N GLU A 674 -9.69 25.46 -42.37
CA GLU A 674 -8.54 25.53 -41.47
C GLU A 674 -8.17 26.99 -41.18
N LYS A 675 -8.15 27.39 -39.90
CA LYS A 675 -7.75 28.73 -39.44
C LYS A 675 -6.82 28.64 -38.25
N SER A 676 -5.80 29.50 -38.23
CA SER A 676 -4.86 29.64 -37.11
C SER A 676 -5.04 30.97 -36.40
N TYR A 677 -4.91 30.94 -35.07
CA TYR A 677 -5.06 32.07 -34.17
C TYR A 677 -3.87 32.14 -33.21
N VAL A 678 -3.59 33.33 -32.68
CA VAL A 678 -2.58 33.51 -31.63
C VAL A 678 -3.27 33.58 -30.28
N TYR A 679 -2.81 32.74 -29.37
CA TYR A 679 -3.18 32.76 -27.97
C TYR A 679 -1.93 32.89 -27.12
N ARG A 680 -2.11 33.20 -25.84
CA ARG A 680 -1.05 33.21 -24.84
C ARG A 680 -1.43 32.31 -23.69
N ALA A 681 -0.55 31.38 -23.33
CA ALA A 681 -0.76 30.52 -22.17
C ALA A 681 -0.86 31.37 -20.90
N THR A 682 -1.95 31.23 -20.14
CA THR A 682 -2.20 32.02 -18.92
C THR A 682 -2.06 31.22 -17.65
N ASP A 683 -2.06 29.89 -17.75
CA ASP A 683 -1.90 28.99 -16.62
C ASP A 683 -0.65 28.10 -16.82
N ASN A 684 0.07 27.84 -15.72
CA ASN A 684 1.20 26.91 -15.65
C ASN A 684 0.81 25.59 -14.96
N ASN A 685 -0.48 25.36 -14.73
CA ASN A 685 -0.94 24.27 -13.86
C ASN A 685 -0.58 22.89 -14.42
N SER A 686 0.50 22.33 -13.86
CA SER A 686 1.01 20.97 -14.09
C SER A 686 0.02 19.86 -13.73
N SER A 687 -1.12 20.20 -13.11
CA SER A 687 -2.18 19.24 -12.76
C SER A 687 -2.99 18.75 -13.96
N TYR A 688 -2.94 19.44 -15.11
CA TYR A 688 -3.66 19.03 -16.30
C TYR A 688 -2.71 18.39 -17.33
N THR A 689 -2.95 17.11 -17.64
CA THR A 689 -2.15 16.37 -18.63
C THR A 689 -2.51 16.72 -20.07
N THR A 690 -3.67 17.32 -20.31
CA THR A 690 -4.25 17.55 -21.64
C THR A 690 -4.82 18.96 -21.83
N ARG A 691 -4.69 19.90 -20.91
CA ARG A 691 -5.35 21.23 -21.02
C ARG A 691 -4.36 22.38 -20.92
N ILE A 692 -4.44 23.30 -21.88
CA ILE A 692 -3.75 24.59 -21.84
C ILE A 692 -4.79 25.70 -21.77
N THR A 693 -4.83 26.45 -20.67
CA THR A 693 -5.63 27.66 -20.57
C THR A 693 -4.88 28.80 -21.23
N ALA A 694 -5.50 29.46 -22.21
CA ALA A 694 -4.87 30.52 -22.97
C ALA A 694 -5.83 31.67 -23.28
N GLN A 695 -5.30 32.88 -23.41
CA GLN A 695 -6.07 34.07 -23.76
C GLN A 695 -5.68 34.59 -25.15
N ASN A 696 -6.66 35.06 -25.91
CA ASN A 696 -6.40 35.76 -27.16
C ASN A 696 -6.04 37.24 -26.91
N GLU A 697 -5.72 37.98 -27.98
CA GLU A 697 -5.32 39.41 -27.88
C GLU A 697 -6.39 40.32 -27.28
N GLN A 698 -7.66 39.90 -27.26
CA GLN A 698 -8.78 40.64 -26.65
C GLN A 698 -8.99 40.29 -25.17
N GLY A 699 -8.11 39.49 -24.57
CA GLY A 699 -8.21 39.03 -23.18
C GLY A 699 -9.26 37.94 -22.93
N ARG A 700 -9.86 37.37 -23.99
CA ARG A 700 -10.83 36.27 -23.85
C ARG A 700 -10.10 34.97 -23.58
N SER A 701 -10.41 34.35 -22.43
CA SER A 701 -9.86 33.05 -22.05
C SER A 701 -10.52 31.90 -22.82
N ARG A 702 -9.72 30.88 -23.11
CA ARG A 702 -10.09 29.63 -23.76
C ARG A 702 -9.31 28.47 -23.16
N ASP A 703 -9.95 27.31 -23.11
CA ASP A 703 -9.30 26.06 -22.75
C ASP A 703 -9.01 25.27 -24.02
N LEU A 704 -7.74 25.02 -24.28
CA LEU A 704 -7.27 24.21 -25.40
C LEU A 704 -7.05 22.79 -24.89
N ILE A 705 -7.86 21.85 -25.37
CA ILE A 705 -7.79 20.44 -24.97
C ILE A 705 -6.93 19.68 -25.98
N ILE A 706 -5.75 19.24 -25.53
CA ILE A 706 -4.77 18.45 -26.27
C ILE A 706 -5.08 16.97 -26.04
N ASP A 707 -6.00 16.43 -26.83
CA ASP A 707 -6.42 15.02 -26.81
C ASP A 707 -5.95 14.26 -28.07
N ASN A 708 -6.43 13.03 -28.23
CA ASN A 708 -6.05 12.17 -29.36
C ASN A 708 -6.49 12.79 -30.70
N GLY A 709 -5.53 13.36 -31.43
CA GLY A 709 -5.76 14.00 -32.72
C GLY A 709 -5.35 15.48 -32.78
N VAL A 710 -4.94 16.06 -31.65
CA VAL A 710 -4.36 17.41 -31.57
C VAL A 710 -2.84 17.33 -31.48
N THR A 711 -2.14 17.95 -32.42
CA THR A 711 -0.67 18.01 -32.41
C THR A 711 -0.18 19.16 -31.53
N LEU A 712 0.59 18.85 -30.48
CA LEU A 712 1.36 19.85 -29.74
C LEU A 712 2.77 19.94 -30.31
N THR A 713 3.29 21.14 -30.52
CA THR A 713 4.67 21.36 -30.97
C THR A 713 5.37 22.39 -30.11
N ILE A 714 6.53 22.05 -29.56
CA ILE A 714 7.38 22.98 -28.81
C ILE A 714 8.79 22.93 -29.41
N PRO A 715 9.33 24.05 -29.90
CA PRO A 715 10.65 24.11 -30.50
C PRO A 715 11.74 23.53 -29.59
N GLY A 716 12.57 22.65 -30.13
CA GLY A 716 13.64 21.98 -29.38
C GLY A 716 13.18 20.82 -28.50
N ILE A 717 11.88 20.53 -28.42
CA ILE A 717 11.32 19.41 -27.67
C ILE A 717 10.70 18.42 -28.65
N ALA A 718 11.32 17.25 -28.78
CA ALA A 718 10.88 16.22 -29.72
C ALA A 718 9.51 15.61 -29.34
N TYR A 719 9.19 15.52 -28.05
CA TYR A 719 7.95 14.94 -27.51
C TYR A 719 7.32 15.89 -26.50
N PRO A 720 6.72 16.99 -26.98
CA PRO A 720 6.20 18.02 -26.11
C PRO A 720 4.99 17.52 -25.32
N LYS A 721 4.98 17.81 -24.02
CA LYS A 721 3.85 17.62 -23.11
C LYS A 721 3.18 18.96 -22.84
N VAL A 722 1.92 18.93 -22.40
CA VAL A 722 1.20 20.14 -21.98
C VAL A 722 1.93 20.89 -20.86
N SER A 723 2.58 20.16 -19.94
CA SER A 723 3.41 20.73 -18.88
C SER A 723 4.64 21.48 -19.37
N ASP A 724 5.08 21.24 -20.61
CA ASP A 724 6.24 21.92 -21.19
C ASP A 724 5.87 23.30 -21.73
N VAL A 725 4.58 23.60 -21.90
CA VAL A 725 4.07 24.93 -22.25
C VAL A 725 4.08 25.79 -21.00
N LYS A 726 4.82 26.90 -21.04
CA LYS A 726 5.01 27.79 -19.90
C LYS A 726 3.99 28.91 -19.95
N LYS A 727 3.54 29.35 -18.78
CA LYS A 727 2.75 30.58 -18.66
C LYS A 727 3.51 31.73 -19.33
N GLY A 728 2.80 32.49 -20.16
CA GLY A 728 3.35 33.57 -20.99
C GLY A 728 3.80 33.15 -22.38
N ASP A 729 3.92 31.85 -22.67
CA ASP A 729 4.25 31.33 -24.01
C ASP A 729 3.19 31.78 -25.02
N VAL A 730 3.68 32.15 -26.20
CA VAL A 730 2.84 32.51 -27.34
C VAL A 730 2.51 31.24 -28.11
N LEU A 731 1.23 30.98 -28.33
CA LEU A 731 0.71 29.76 -28.93
C LEU A 731 0.06 30.08 -30.28
N ARG A 732 0.47 29.38 -31.33
CA ARG A 732 -0.26 29.28 -32.59
C ARG A 732 -1.24 28.12 -32.49
N VAL A 733 -2.53 28.42 -32.51
CA VAL A 733 -3.62 27.46 -32.32
C VAL A 733 -4.36 27.31 -33.64
N THR A 734 -4.41 26.11 -34.20
CA THR A 734 -5.03 25.84 -35.50
C THR A 734 -6.27 24.99 -35.32
N TYR A 735 -7.38 25.45 -35.88
CA TYR A 735 -8.66 24.76 -35.94
C TYR A 735 -8.97 24.34 -37.38
N LEU A 736 -9.68 23.23 -37.53
CA LEU A 736 -10.36 22.85 -38.77
C LEU A 736 -11.86 22.82 -38.48
N GLY A 737 -12.60 23.76 -39.08
CA GLY A 737 -13.96 24.04 -38.62
C GLY A 737 -13.93 24.38 -37.13
N ASN A 738 -14.73 23.69 -36.33
CA ASN A 738 -14.72 23.88 -34.87
C ASN A 738 -13.78 22.91 -34.11
N THR A 739 -13.06 22.05 -34.82
CA THR A 739 -12.18 21.04 -34.21
C THR A 739 -10.77 21.57 -34.06
N LEU A 740 -10.24 21.56 -32.83
CA LEU A 740 -8.83 21.88 -32.58
C LEU A 740 -7.93 20.84 -33.28
N LYS A 741 -6.91 21.29 -34.00
CA LYS A 741 -5.98 20.42 -34.75
C LYS A 741 -4.56 20.50 -34.28
N SER A 742 -4.07 21.69 -33.96
CA SER A 742 -2.72 21.83 -33.45
C SER A 742 -2.55 23.04 -32.54
N VAL A 743 -1.60 22.93 -31.62
CA VAL A 743 -1.10 24.01 -30.78
C VAL A 743 0.43 24.00 -30.89
N ALA A 744 1.02 25.12 -31.26
CA ALA A 744 2.47 25.25 -31.39
C ALA A 744 2.98 26.43 -30.57
N VAL A 745 3.98 26.19 -29.70
CA VAL A 745 4.69 27.27 -29.01
C VAL A 745 5.57 28.00 -30.03
N VAL A 746 5.37 29.32 -30.13
CA VAL A 746 6.10 30.19 -31.03
C VAL A 746 7.31 30.77 -30.29
N PRO A 747 8.54 30.58 -30.78
CA PRO A 747 9.73 31.22 -30.22
C PRO A 747 9.53 32.73 -30.09
N SER A 748 9.87 33.27 -28.92
CA SER A 748 9.80 34.71 -28.65
C SER A 748 11.17 35.24 -28.28
N ILE A 749 11.53 36.41 -28.81
CA ILE A 749 12.73 37.16 -28.46
C ILE A 749 12.34 38.18 -27.39
N TYR A 750 13.06 38.22 -26.28
CA TYR A 750 12.88 39.22 -25.24
C TYR A 750 14.15 40.02 -25.06
N GLY A 751 14.04 41.34 -25.08
CA GLY A 751 15.23 42.16 -25.00
C GLY A 751 14.99 43.66 -25.11
N GLN A 752 16.09 44.38 -25.23
CA GLN A 752 16.13 45.81 -25.43
C GLN A 752 16.19 46.13 -26.91
N VAL A 753 15.32 47.02 -27.39
CA VAL A 753 15.46 47.64 -28.70
C VAL A 753 16.73 48.50 -28.70
N THR A 754 17.68 48.18 -29.56
CA THR A 754 18.94 48.94 -29.69
C THR A 754 18.93 49.86 -30.90
N GLN A 755 18.17 49.50 -31.95
CA GLN A 755 18.04 50.30 -33.16
C GLN A 755 16.68 50.08 -33.82
N VAL A 756 16.11 51.15 -34.38
CA VAL A 756 14.88 51.14 -35.18
C VAL A 756 15.15 51.92 -36.47
N THR A 757 14.82 51.33 -37.62
CA THR A 757 14.99 51.95 -38.95
C THR A 757 13.64 51.91 -39.68
N PRO A 758 12.75 52.89 -39.47
CA PRO A 758 11.38 52.89 -40.02
C PRO A 758 11.33 52.83 -41.54
N GLU A 759 12.29 53.42 -42.23
CA GLU A 759 12.35 53.50 -43.70
C GLU A 759 12.49 52.13 -44.36
N THR A 760 13.11 51.18 -43.65
CA THR A 760 13.32 49.79 -44.12
C THR A 760 12.50 48.78 -43.33
N ASN A 761 11.61 49.22 -42.44
CA ASN A 761 10.86 48.38 -41.52
C ASN A 761 11.74 47.44 -40.67
N LYS A 762 12.95 47.87 -40.32
CA LYS A 762 13.90 47.05 -39.54
C LYS A 762 13.96 47.46 -38.08
N VAL A 763 14.02 46.47 -37.21
CA VAL A 763 14.29 46.64 -35.78
C VAL A 763 15.39 45.68 -35.33
N VAL A 764 16.24 46.16 -34.43
CA VAL A 764 17.30 45.39 -33.80
C VAL A 764 17.00 45.27 -32.31
N VAL A 765 16.91 44.04 -31.82
CA VAL A 765 16.65 43.72 -30.41
C VAL A 765 17.82 42.93 -29.86
N LYS A 766 18.47 43.47 -28.83
CA LYS A 766 19.47 42.76 -28.06
C LYS A 766 18.78 41.98 -26.95
N ASP A 767 18.85 40.66 -27.00
CA ASP A 767 18.22 39.80 -26.03
C ASP A 767 18.93 39.83 -24.66
N LEU A 768 18.34 39.17 -23.68
CA LEU A 768 18.85 39.11 -22.31
C LEU A 768 20.21 38.41 -22.17
N ASN A 769 20.59 37.57 -23.14
CA ASN A 769 21.92 36.94 -23.19
C ASN A 769 22.95 37.81 -23.92
N GLY A 770 22.52 38.98 -24.42
CA GLY A 770 23.34 39.91 -25.17
C GLY A 770 23.43 39.62 -26.67
N VAL A 771 22.70 38.63 -27.19
CA VAL A 771 22.64 38.32 -28.62
C VAL A 771 21.80 39.35 -29.33
N THR A 772 22.30 39.86 -30.45
CA THR A 772 21.62 40.89 -31.24
C THR A 772 20.81 40.23 -32.36
N ASN A 773 19.52 40.53 -32.42
CA ASN A 773 18.58 39.99 -33.40
C ASN A 773 18.04 41.10 -34.29
N GLU A 774 18.38 41.09 -35.58
CA GLU A 774 17.82 42.00 -36.58
C GLU A 774 16.61 41.34 -37.26
N MET A 775 15.52 42.10 -37.44
CA MET A 775 14.31 41.62 -38.10
C MET A 775 13.63 42.72 -38.91
N THR A 776 12.94 42.29 -39.97
CA THR A 776 12.14 43.15 -40.86
C THR A 776 10.65 42.89 -40.64
N LEU A 777 9.85 43.94 -40.43
CA LEU A 777 8.40 43.83 -40.29
C LEU A 777 7.75 43.73 -41.68
N GLY A 778 7.05 42.61 -41.92
CA GLY A 778 6.26 42.39 -43.14
C GLY A 778 4.78 42.77 -42.98
N TYR A 779 4.01 42.62 -44.06
CA TYR A 779 2.56 42.88 -44.05
C TYR A 779 1.85 42.06 -42.95
N GLY A 780 0.98 42.72 -42.19
CA GLY A 780 0.28 42.13 -41.05
C GLY A 780 1.06 42.11 -39.73
N SER A 781 2.24 42.74 -39.66
CA SER A 781 2.99 42.89 -38.40
C SER A 781 2.36 43.96 -37.51
N SER A 782 2.48 43.80 -36.19
CA SER A 782 1.88 44.69 -35.19
C SER A 782 2.86 45.06 -34.08
N ILE A 783 2.67 46.25 -33.51
CA ILE A 783 3.41 46.77 -32.36
C ILE A 783 2.41 47.25 -31.32
N GLN A 784 2.40 46.62 -30.15
CA GLN A 784 1.54 46.97 -29.05
C GLN A 784 2.30 47.81 -28.02
N ILE A 785 1.77 48.99 -27.69
CA ILE A 785 2.28 49.89 -26.64
C ILE A 785 1.11 50.30 -25.75
N GLY A 786 1.06 49.74 -24.54
CA GLY A 786 -0.13 49.82 -23.69
C GLY A 786 -1.35 49.22 -24.40
N ASP A 787 -2.45 49.97 -24.44
CA ASP A 787 -3.71 49.53 -25.06
C ASP A 787 -3.79 49.84 -26.58
N ARG A 788 -2.73 50.39 -27.18
CA ARG A 788 -2.71 50.79 -28.59
C ARG A 788 -1.87 49.84 -29.43
N THR A 789 -2.37 49.53 -30.63
CA THR A 789 -1.66 48.73 -31.63
C THR A 789 -1.32 49.58 -32.84
N TYR A 790 -0.07 49.49 -33.28
CA TYR A 790 0.49 50.18 -34.44
C TYR A 790 0.92 49.15 -35.49
N THR A 791 0.90 49.53 -36.75
CA THR A 791 1.29 48.66 -37.88
C THR A 791 2.64 49.05 -38.49
N ASN A 792 3.33 50.04 -37.91
CA ASN A 792 4.62 50.54 -38.36
C ASN A 792 5.53 50.88 -37.17
N LEU A 793 6.83 51.08 -37.45
CA LEU A 793 7.86 51.23 -36.42
C LEU A 793 7.94 52.62 -35.75
N THR A 794 7.14 53.62 -36.15
CA THR A 794 7.37 55.01 -35.72
C THR A 794 7.20 55.25 -34.22
N SER A 795 6.44 54.38 -33.55
CA SER A 795 6.19 54.46 -32.11
C SER A 795 7.19 53.67 -31.25
N LEU A 796 8.07 52.88 -31.87
CA LEU A 796 9.07 52.07 -31.20
C LEU A 796 10.40 52.84 -31.13
N VAL A 797 11.01 52.93 -29.94
CA VAL A 797 12.26 53.69 -29.75
C VAL A 797 13.38 52.84 -29.13
N PRO A 798 14.66 53.13 -29.43
CA PRO A 798 15.78 52.53 -28.72
C PRO A 798 15.64 52.71 -27.21
N GLY A 799 15.93 51.66 -26.45
CA GLY A 799 15.74 51.61 -25.01
C GLY A 799 14.52 50.81 -24.57
N ASN A 800 13.46 50.75 -25.37
CA ASN A 800 12.25 49.99 -25.04
C ASN A 800 12.56 48.52 -24.78
N ARG A 801 11.96 47.97 -23.73
CA ARG A 801 11.93 46.53 -23.49
C ARG A 801 10.77 45.92 -24.25
N VAL A 802 11.05 44.87 -25.01
CA VAL A 802 10.07 44.25 -25.91
C VAL A 802 10.05 42.73 -25.80
N GLN A 803 8.87 42.15 -26.03
CA GLN A 803 8.72 40.79 -26.53
C GLN A 803 8.47 40.86 -28.03
N VAL A 804 9.18 40.07 -28.82
CA VAL A 804 8.90 39.86 -30.24
C VAL A 804 8.54 38.41 -30.49
N ALA A 805 7.39 38.15 -31.08
CA ALA A 805 6.92 36.82 -31.47
C ALA A 805 6.40 36.81 -32.91
N GLU A 806 6.14 35.62 -33.45
CA GLU A 806 5.49 35.47 -34.75
C GLU A 806 3.98 35.26 -34.60
N SER A 807 3.20 36.03 -35.35
CA SER A 807 1.75 35.93 -35.43
C SER A 807 1.31 34.64 -36.14
N ALA A 808 0.02 34.33 -36.11
CA ALA A 808 -0.54 33.09 -36.69
C ALA A 808 -0.31 32.96 -38.20
N ASN A 809 -0.19 34.09 -38.90
CA ASN A 809 0.05 34.19 -40.34
C ASN A 809 1.54 34.36 -40.72
N GLY A 810 2.47 34.28 -39.75
CA GLY A 810 3.89 34.46 -39.99
C GLY A 810 4.42 35.89 -39.84
N ALA A 811 3.56 36.89 -39.61
CA ALA A 811 3.97 38.28 -39.38
C ALA A 811 4.62 38.48 -38.00
N LYS A 812 5.31 39.61 -37.75
CA LYS A 812 5.93 39.87 -36.44
C LYS A 812 4.98 40.65 -35.52
N SER A 813 4.87 40.20 -34.27
CA SER A 813 4.14 40.88 -33.20
C SER A 813 5.14 41.35 -32.15
N ILE A 814 5.19 42.66 -31.91
CA ILE A 814 6.08 43.30 -30.95
C ILE A 814 5.23 43.87 -29.83
N ILE A 815 5.52 43.52 -28.57
CA ILE A 815 4.84 44.09 -27.40
C ILE A 815 5.89 44.84 -26.58
N VAL A 816 5.66 46.14 -26.37
CA VAL A 816 6.48 46.97 -25.47
C VAL A 816 6.05 46.73 -24.04
N LEU A 817 7.01 46.33 -23.20
CA LEU A 817 6.80 46.09 -21.77
C LEU A 817 6.50 47.43 -21.07
N SER A 818 5.51 47.39 -20.18
CA SER A 818 5.25 48.51 -19.27
C SER A 818 6.33 48.60 -18.19
N GLN A 819 6.57 49.78 -17.62
CA GLN A 819 7.63 49.96 -16.63
C GLN A 819 7.15 50.74 -15.39
N VAL A 820 7.73 50.42 -14.23
CA VAL A 820 7.53 51.13 -12.97
C VAL A 820 8.89 51.50 -12.37
N ASP A 821 9.23 52.78 -12.41
CA ASP A 821 10.38 53.33 -11.69
C ASP A 821 10.05 53.45 -10.20
N THR A 822 10.87 52.85 -9.34
CA THR A 822 10.65 52.79 -7.91
C THR A 822 11.97 52.68 -7.13
N THR A 823 11.87 52.65 -5.81
CA THR A 823 13.02 52.53 -4.92
C THR A 823 12.92 51.23 -4.13
N PHE A 824 13.97 50.42 -4.19
CA PHE A 824 14.07 49.15 -3.47
C PHE A 824 14.06 49.37 -1.95
N THR A 825 13.26 48.57 -1.23
CA THR A 825 13.17 48.61 0.24
C THR A 825 13.77 47.36 0.86
N SER A 826 13.28 46.19 0.46
CA SER A 826 13.71 44.88 0.97
C SER A 826 13.29 43.76 0.02
N LEU A 827 13.91 42.59 0.18
CA LEU A 827 13.42 41.34 -0.39
C LEU A 827 12.66 40.56 0.68
N ASP A 828 11.69 39.79 0.23
CA ASP A 828 11.07 38.76 1.07
C ASP A 828 12.14 37.78 1.56
N PRO A 829 12.11 37.34 2.84
CA PRO A 829 12.96 36.25 3.31
C PRO A 829 12.89 34.98 2.47
N LEU A 830 11.77 34.72 1.78
CA LEU A 830 11.59 33.58 0.88
C LEU A 830 12.12 33.86 -0.55
N GLY A 831 12.49 35.10 -0.86
CA GLY A 831 13.01 35.49 -2.18
C GLY A 831 11.96 35.60 -3.29
N ASP A 832 10.68 35.45 -2.97
CA ASP A 832 9.56 35.41 -3.93
C ASP A 832 8.92 36.79 -4.18
N ARG A 833 9.26 37.81 -3.39
CA ARG A 833 8.76 39.18 -3.58
C ARG A 833 9.85 40.24 -3.41
N ILE A 834 9.72 41.28 -4.23
CA ILE A 834 10.47 42.53 -4.10
C ILE A 834 9.57 43.62 -3.51
N TYR A 835 10.01 44.23 -2.40
CA TYR A 835 9.32 45.35 -1.76
C TYR A 835 9.97 46.65 -2.18
N THR A 836 9.15 47.58 -2.66
CA THR A 836 9.59 48.89 -3.15
C THR A 836 8.70 50.01 -2.62
N ALA A 837 9.13 51.26 -2.76
CA ALA A 837 8.37 52.43 -2.33
C ALA A 837 6.97 52.54 -2.97
N LYS A 838 6.77 51.95 -4.17
CA LYS A 838 5.49 51.94 -4.89
C LYS A 838 4.67 50.66 -4.69
N GLY A 839 5.08 49.77 -3.79
CA GLY A 839 4.37 48.52 -3.50
C GLY A 839 5.25 47.29 -3.56
N SER A 840 4.61 46.13 -3.39
CA SER A 840 5.26 44.82 -3.44
C SER A 840 4.90 44.09 -4.72
N TYR A 841 5.89 43.45 -5.33
CA TYR A 841 5.75 42.75 -6.60
C TYR A 841 6.27 41.32 -6.47
N TYR A 842 5.54 40.37 -7.04
CA TYR A 842 5.93 38.98 -7.08
C TYR A 842 7.07 38.77 -8.07
N LEU A 843 8.05 37.96 -7.69
CA LEU A 843 9.19 37.53 -8.50
C LEU A 843 8.88 36.12 -9.02
N PRO A 844 8.36 35.97 -10.25
CA PRO A 844 7.98 34.66 -10.75
C PRO A 844 9.20 33.78 -11.02
N ASP A 845 9.08 32.45 -10.85
CA ASP A 845 10.17 31.49 -11.12
C ASP A 845 10.70 31.58 -12.56
N SER A 846 9.86 32.03 -13.50
CA SER A 846 10.22 32.30 -14.88
C SER A 846 11.29 33.40 -15.00
N LEU A 847 11.31 34.36 -14.06
CA LEU A 847 12.25 35.46 -13.99
C LEU A 847 13.63 34.98 -13.52
N PHE A 848 13.68 34.10 -12.51
CA PHE A 848 14.91 33.50 -12.00
C PHE A 848 15.57 32.55 -13.00
N ASN A 849 14.78 31.70 -13.68
CA ASN A 849 15.28 30.73 -14.66
C ASN A 849 15.81 31.37 -15.95
N ARG A 850 15.44 32.64 -16.23
CA ARG A 850 15.83 33.35 -17.45
C ARG A 850 17.03 34.29 -17.25
N GLN A 851 17.46 34.56 -16.02
CA GLN A 851 18.53 35.53 -15.74
C GLN A 851 19.40 35.08 -14.55
N THR A 852 20.50 34.37 -14.82
CA THR A 852 21.51 34.02 -13.79
C THR A 852 22.08 35.26 -13.08
N GLN A 853 22.06 36.41 -13.76
CA GLN A 853 22.49 37.71 -13.24
C GLN A 853 21.47 38.38 -12.31
N LEU A 854 20.20 37.95 -12.34
CA LEU A 854 19.16 38.55 -11.50
C LEU A 854 19.37 38.22 -10.03
N GLN A 855 19.73 36.98 -9.69
CA GLN A 855 20.04 36.64 -8.30
C GLN A 855 21.21 37.48 -7.78
N THR A 856 22.24 37.68 -8.61
CA THR A 856 23.38 38.56 -8.28
C THR A 856 22.93 40.00 -8.09
N LEU A 857 22.06 40.51 -8.98
CA LEU A 857 21.49 41.85 -8.88
C LEU A 857 20.70 42.00 -7.58
N LEU A 858 19.73 41.12 -7.32
CA LEU A 858 18.88 41.12 -6.14
C LEU A 858 19.70 41.08 -4.84
N ASN A 859 20.72 40.21 -4.79
CA ASN A 859 21.64 40.12 -3.64
C ASN A 859 22.49 41.40 -3.44
N SER A 860 22.71 42.17 -4.52
CA SER A 860 23.49 43.42 -4.47
C SER A 860 22.65 44.64 -4.09
N LEU A 861 21.32 44.57 -4.19
CA LEU A 861 20.44 45.69 -3.89
C LEU A 861 20.48 46.05 -2.41
N ARG A 862 20.59 47.36 -2.15
CA ARG A 862 20.56 47.96 -0.82
C ARG A 862 19.34 48.83 -0.70
N LYS A 863 18.76 48.91 0.51
CA LYS A 863 17.63 49.78 0.81
C LYS A 863 17.92 51.19 0.27
N ASN A 864 16.95 51.73 -0.47
CA ASN A 864 16.99 53.00 -1.19
C ASN A 864 17.64 52.99 -2.59
N ASP A 865 18.07 51.84 -3.11
CA ASP A 865 18.51 51.74 -4.51
C ASP A 865 17.36 52.03 -5.48
N LYS A 866 17.61 52.84 -6.52
CA LYS A 866 16.64 53.09 -7.59
C LYS A 866 16.61 51.92 -8.56
N VAL A 867 15.41 51.41 -8.84
CA VAL A 867 15.20 50.28 -9.74
C VAL A 867 14.02 50.55 -10.68
N THR A 868 14.11 50.01 -11.89
CA THR A 868 13.03 49.97 -12.87
C THR A 868 12.51 48.54 -12.98
N LEU A 869 11.21 48.37 -12.76
CA LEU A 869 10.52 47.10 -12.89
C LEU A 869 9.80 47.06 -14.23
N TYR A 870 10.12 46.12 -15.11
CA TYR A 870 9.46 45.96 -16.41
C TYR A 870 8.44 44.82 -16.35
N PHE A 871 7.21 45.09 -16.78
CA PHE A 871 6.10 44.17 -16.75
C PHE A 871 5.59 43.87 -18.15
N LEU A 872 5.30 42.59 -18.36
CA LEU A 872 4.55 42.09 -19.49
C LEU A 872 3.21 41.57 -18.97
N ASN A 873 2.10 42.21 -19.36
CA ASN A 873 0.74 41.82 -18.94
C ASN A 873 0.59 41.67 -17.42
N ASN A 874 1.05 42.68 -16.66
CA ASN A 874 1.06 42.73 -15.20
C ASN A 874 1.94 41.70 -14.48
N GLU A 875 2.76 40.92 -15.21
CA GLU A 875 3.76 40.02 -14.64
C GLU A 875 5.16 40.65 -14.74
N LEU A 876 5.92 40.62 -13.64
CA LEU A 876 7.25 41.20 -13.56
C LEU A 876 8.24 40.36 -14.38
N TYR A 877 8.88 40.99 -15.36
CA TYR A 877 9.67 40.32 -16.40
C TYR A 877 11.16 40.73 -16.42
N GLU A 878 11.50 41.93 -15.95
CA GLU A 878 12.89 42.36 -15.79
C GLU A 878 12.99 43.36 -14.64
N ILE A 879 14.11 43.33 -13.93
CA ILE A 879 14.49 44.34 -12.94
C ILE A 879 15.81 44.94 -13.38
N ALA A 880 15.85 46.26 -13.58
CA ALA A 880 17.07 46.99 -13.87
C ALA A 880 17.39 47.93 -12.71
N ARG A 881 18.65 47.94 -12.26
CA ARG A 881 19.13 48.98 -11.34
C ARG A 881 19.43 50.23 -12.14
N ASN A 882 18.90 51.35 -11.69
CA ASN A 882 19.19 52.65 -12.28
C ASN A 882 20.51 53.13 -11.65
N GLN A 883 21.47 53.54 -12.50
CA GLN A 883 22.73 54.11 -12.03
C GLN A 883 22.52 55.47 -11.38
#